data_AF-A0A0D2JFT3-F1
#
_entry.id   AF-A0A0D2JFT3-F1
#
_cell.length_a   1.000
_cell.length_b   1.000
_cell.length_c   1.000
_cell.angle_alpha   90.00
_cell.angle_beta   90.00
_cell.angle_gamma   90.00
#
_symmetry.space_group_name_H-M   'P 1'
#
loop_
_entity.id
_entity.type
_entity.pdbx_description
1 polymer ?
#
loop_
_entity_poly.entity_id
_entity_poly.type
_entity_poly.pdbx_seq_one_letter_code
_entity_poly.pdbx_strand_id
1 'polypeptide(L)'
;MGQLSRVGVIGAGNMGAGIAQKCAQEGLEVVLIDINQELVQRGIDGIASLLQQGVSKKVFTPDQVEATLSRLKPSTDISDLQNCQVVIEAVFEDFEVKRRLFKQVDKVVDSKTVLATNTSSHSVSELAGVIKNPERFVGLHFFFHSAKNRLLEIIPGEKTNEESIALCEELAAVASKDEIFVADAPGFAVNRFFVPWLNEATRLLDEGVANIPTIEVAAKKAFKIGLGPFELMNLSGIPIALHSTETLGAKLGDFYSPSQALKTQYSKKQPWPLEGEVDEGKLNACQDRLLGVVFYVCCQMLDEKVCGMSEIDLGAKVGLRWALGPFELMNKIGNEKVADLVNGICGQHTFLTIPQALKKRLSFGDAWPVRYVDLKIEGNLAQIIFQRPEAMNALNEAVVAQLGKAFDKANANPKVETIVLRGKGKAFVAGADIGFFLKQIKGNTVHRIREFAGDAQDVFLRMEASPKWVVCLMDGLALGGGAELALACDTIIATPKASLGFPETGIGIYPGLGGTQRSLRAVGLPLAKYLVMTGKVLSAAQAHEVGLVEYLVPQGEAMNKIRELAGNNPLTKKTVEKPVLNGKWAEITMAFEDPERLESLLNGAGAEQKDTTAGKVAGILSKKAPLAIRWAGEIMDQGSKVPLKDGLKLELDRLEAMFKTKDALEGLSSLVERRRPQFTAE
;
A
#
# COMPACT_ATOMS: atom_id res chain seq x y z
N MET A 1 4.46 -24.12 -9.25
CA MET A 1 2.98 -24.05 -9.19
C MET A 1 2.50 -23.26 -10.40
N GLY A 2 1.34 -23.61 -10.97
CA GLY A 2 0.77 -22.81 -12.06
C GLY A 2 0.18 -21.49 -11.53
N GLN A 3 0.01 -20.51 -12.42
CA GLN A 3 -0.56 -19.19 -12.13
C GLN A 3 -1.88 -19.27 -11.34
N LEU A 4 -2.08 -18.42 -10.32
CA LEU A 4 -3.38 -18.27 -9.67
C LEU A 4 -4.40 -17.69 -10.65
N SER A 5 -5.42 -18.48 -11.00
CA SER A 5 -6.44 -18.10 -11.98
C SER A 5 -7.87 -18.31 -11.48
N ARG A 6 -8.09 -19.19 -10.49
CA ARG A 6 -9.45 -19.52 -10.01
C ARG A 6 -9.54 -19.62 -8.49
N VAL A 7 -10.53 -18.94 -7.93
CA VAL A 7 -10.85 -18.95 -6.49
C VAL A 7 -12.31 -19.34 -6.24
N GLY A 8 -12.58 -19.97 -5.11
CA GLY A 8 -13.92 -20.24 -4.61
C GLY A 8 -14.24 -19.33 -3.43
N VAL A 9 -15.47 -18.85 -3.31
CA VAL A 9 -15.95 -18.07 -2.16
C VAL A 9 -17.25 -18.70 -1.68
N ILE A 10 -17.31 -19.06 -0.40
CA ILE A 10 -18.48 -19.69 0.22
C ILE A 10 -19.15 -18.69 1.16
N GLY A 11 -20.43 -18.42 0.92
CA GLY A 11 -21.23 -17.37 1.54
C GLY A 11 -21.37 -16.17 0.61
N ALA A 12 -22.59 -15.88 0.16
CA ALA A 12 -22.92 -14.74 -0.71
C ALA A 12 -23.43 -13.52 0.07
N GLY A 13 -23.21 -13.48 1.39
CA GLY A 13 -23.45 -12.31 2.23
C GLY A 13 -22.46 -11.17 1.93
N ASN A 14 -22.58 -10.06 2.67
CA ASN A 14 -21.82 -8.82 2.42
C ASN A 14 -20.30 -9.03 2.27
N MET A 15 -19.69 -9.85 3.13
CA MET A 15 -18.25 -10.11 3.09
C MET A 15 -17.87 -10.97 1.89
N GLY A 16 -18.52 -12.12 1.70
CA GLY A 16 -18.20 -13.03 0.61
C GLY A 16 -18.51 -12.45 -0.78
N ALA A 17 -19.63 -11.74 -0.96
CA ALA A 17 -19.91 -11.01 -2.20
C ALA A 17 -18.83 -9.95 -2.50
N GLY A 18 -18.36 -9.21 -1.48
CA GLY A 18 -17.29 -8.25 -1.67
C GLY A 18 -15.91 -8.88 -1.95
N ILE A 19 -15.62 -10.06 -1.38
CA ILE A 19 -14.40 -10.83 -1.67
C ILE A 19 -14.46 -11.33 -3.13
N ALA A 20 -15.60 -11.91 -3.53
CA ALA A 20 -15.83 -12.41 -4.88
C ALA A 20 -15.70 -11.28 -5.91
N GLN A 21 -16.36 -10.14 -5.67
CA GLN A 21 -16.21 -8.95 -6.51
C GLN A 21 -14.74 -8.56 -6.66
N LYS A 22 -13.99 -8.50 -5.55
CA LYS A 22 -12.61 -8.04 -5.60
C LYS A 22 -11.73 -8.96 -6.43
N CYS A 23 -11.85 -10.26 -6.25
CA CYS A 23 -11.08 -11.24 -6.99
C CYS A 23 -11.43 -11.19 -8.49
N ALA A 24 -12.74 -11.15 -8.82
CA ALA A 24 -13.21 -11.07 -10.21
C ALA A 24 -12.78 -9.78 -10.91
N GLN A 25 -12.80 -8.65 -10.19
CA GLN A 25 -12.38 -7.34 -10.71
C GLN A 25 -10.88 -7.34 -11.09
N GLU A 26 -10.07 -8.13 -10.38
CA GLU A 26 -8.62 -8.24 -10.62
C GLU A 26 -8.24 -9.37 -11.60
N GLY A 27 -9.24 -10.00 -12.25
CA GLY A 27 -9.03 -10.93 -13.34
C GLY A 27 -9.13 -12.41 -12.97
N LEU A 28 -9.44 -12.74 -11.73
CA LEU A 28 -9.63 -14.14 -11.30
C LEU A 28 -11.02 -14.66 -11.68
N GLU A 29 -11.11 -15.92 -12.09
CA GLU A 29 -12.38 -16.65 -12.15
C GLU A 29 -12.84 -16.96 -10.72
N VAL A 30 -14.11 -16.69 -10.40
CA VAL A 30 -14.64 -16.85 -9.05
C VAL A 30 -15.89 -17.71 -9.05
N VAL A 31 -15.86 -18.80 -8.29
CA VAL A 31 -17.07 -19.56 -7.97
C VAL A 31 -17.66 -19.02 -6.67
N LEU A 32 -18.87 -18.45 -6.73
CA LEU A 32 -19.57 -17.93 -5.54
C LEU A 32 -20.68 -18.90 -5.14
N ILE A 33 -20.57 -19.47 -3.94
CA ILE A 33 -21.48 -20.49 -3.42
C ILE A 33 -22.29 -19.98 -2.23
N ASP A 34 -23.57 -20.32 -2.19
CA ASP A 34 -24.42 -20.23 -0.99
C ASP A 34 -25.41 -21.40 -0.95
N ILE A 35 -26.13 -21.56 0.16
CA ILE A 35 -27.02 -22.71 0.43
C ILE A 35 -28.26 -22.75 -0.49
N ASN A 36 -28.61 -21.63 -1.13
CA ASN A 36 -29.73 -21.56 -2.06
C ASN A 36 -29.51 -20.48 -3.14
N GLN A 37 -30.24 -20.62 -4.25
CA GLN A 37 -30.07 -19.76 -5.42
C GLN A 37 -30.44 -18.29 -5.14
N GLU A 38 -31.39 -18.04 -4.24
CA GLU A 38 -31.84 -16.68 -3.90
C GLU A 38 -30.71 -15.88 -3.23
N LEU A 39 -29.99 -16.48 -2.28
CA LEU A 39 -28.87 -15.86 -1.59
C LEU A 39 -27.71 -15.58 -2.55
N VAL A 40 -27.36 -16.54 -3.41
CA VAL A 40 -26.33 -16.37 -4.43
C VAL A 40 -26.68 -15.23 -5.36
N GLN A 41 -27.91 -15.21 -5.88
CA GLN A 41 -28.37 -14.17 -6.80
C GLN A 41 -28.35 -12.79 -6.11
N ARG A 42 -28.79 -12.70 -4.86
CA ARG A 42 -28.71 -11.46 -4.07
C ARG A 42 -27.27 -10.95 -3.94
N GLY A 43 -26.31 -11.85 -3.75
CA GLY A 43 -24.89 -11.53 -3.74
C GLY A 43 -24.43 -10.94 -5.08
N ILE A 44 -24.73 -11.62 -6.20
CA ILE A 44 -24.41 -11.17 -7.56
C ILE A 44 -25.05 -9.81 -7.88
N ASP A 45 -26.33 -9.63 -7.56
CA ASP A 45 -27.04 -8.37 -7.80
C ASP A 45 -26.44 -7.22 -6.98
N GLY A 46 -26.02 -7.51 -5.74
CA GLY A 46 -25.29 -6.56 -4.90
C GLY A 46 -23.97 -6.12 -5.51
N ILE A 47 -23.20 -7.06 -6.06
CA ILE A 47 -21.95 -6.78 -6.77
C ILE A 47 -22.21 -5.92 -8.01
N ALA A 48 -23.18 -6.30 -8.85
CA ALA A 48 -23.54 -5.58 -10.06
C ALA A 48 -23.97 -4.13 -9.75
N SER A 49 -24.82 -3.95 -8.74
CA SER A 49 -25.26 -2.61 -8.29
C SER A 49 -24.08 -1.74 -7.84
N LEU A 50 -23.16 -2.30 -7.05
CA LEU A 50 -22.00 -1.56 -6.56
C LEU A 50 -21.04 -1.16 -7.69
N LEU A 51 -20.82 -2.05 -8.66
CA LEU A 51 -20.00 -1.78 -9.84
C LEU A 51 -20.63 -0.68 -10.72
N GLN A 52 -21.95 -0.73 -10.94
CA GLN A 52 -22.67 0.31 -11.70
C GLN A 52 -22.64 1.68 -11.01
N GLN A 53 -22.71 1.73 -9.68
CA GLN A 53 -22.45 2.96 -8.92
C GLN A 53 -21.02 3.48 -9.12
N GLY A 54 -20.05 2.60 -9.37
CA GLY A 54 -18.69 2.97 -9.74
C GLY A 54 -18.62 3.60 -11.13
N VAL A 55 -19.42 3.13 -12.09
CA VAL A 55 -19.52 3.73 -13.44
C VAL A 55 -20.06 5.15 -13.37
N SER A 56 -21.12 5.40 -12.61
CA SER A 56 -21.68 6.75 -12.44
C SER A 56 -20.68 7.73 -11.80
N LYS A 57 -19.75 7.20 -10.97
CA LYS A 57 -18.64 7.94 -10.36
C LYS A 57 -17.37 7.97 -11.21
N LYS A 58 -17.41 7.45 -12.46
CA LYS A 58 -16.27 7.36 -13.38
C LYS A 58 -15.07 6.58 -12.81
N VAL A 59 -15.34 5.64 -11.91
CA VAL A 59 -14.33 4.73 -11.33
C VAL A 59 -14.10 3.53 -12.26
N PHE A 60 -15.15 3.08 -12.93
CA PHE A 60 -15.11 1.96 -13.88
C PHE A 60 -15.76 2.33 -15.21
N THR A 61 -15.34 1.65 -16.28
CA THR A 61 -16.05 1.66 -17.57
C THR A 61 -17.12 0.55 -17.59
N PRO A 62 -18.16 0.67 -18.45
CA PRO A 62 -19.13 -0.41 -18.64
C PRO A 62 -18.48 -1.75 -18.99
N ASP A 63 -17.50 -1.75 -19.89
CA ASP A 63 -16.76 -2.96 -20.31
C ASP A 63 -16.02 -3.63 -19.14
N GLN A 64 -15.46 -2.83 -18.21
CA GLN A 64 -14.82 -3.36 -17.00
C GLN A 64 -15.83 -4.04 -16.07
N VAL A 65 -17.05 -3.50 -15.98
CA VAL A 65 -18.13 -4.10 -15.18
C VAL A 65 -18.57 -5.41 -15.81
N GLU A 66 -18.83 -5.44 -17.12
CA GLU A 66 -19.21 -6.66 -17.84
C GLU A 66 -18.13 -7.75 -17.71
N ALA A 67 -16.87 -7.39 -17.95
CA ALA A 67 -15.75 -8.32 -17.79
C ALA A 67 -15.66 -8.87 -16.35
N THR A 68 -15.89 -8.03 -15.33
CA THR A 68 -15.90 -8.46 -13.93
C THR A 68 -17.04 -9.45 -13.65
N LEU A 69 -18.25 -9.15 -14.10
CA LEU A 69 -19.42 -9.99 -13.88
C LEU A 69 -19.30 -11.33 -14.63
N SER A 70 -18.69 -11.34 -15.82
CA SER A 70 -18.50 -12.57 -16.61
C SER A 70 -17.60 -13.62 -15.95
N ARG A 71 -16.74 -13.20 -15.00
CA ARG A 71 -15.86 -14.09 -14.22
C ARG A 71 -16.51 -14.65 -12.96
N LEU A 72 -17.75 -14.24 -12.65
CA LEU A 72 -18.50 -14.75 -11.50
C LEU A 72 -19.35 -15.93 -11.95
N LYS A 73 -19.04 -17.12 -11.41
CA LYS A 73 -19.88 -18.32 -11.53
C LYS A 73 -20.73 -18.48 -10.26
N PRO A 74 -22.00 -18.04 -10.25
CA PRO A 74 -22.91 -18.34 -9.15
C PRO A 74 -23.24 -19.83 -9.11
N SER A 75 -23.24 -20.44 -7.93
CA SER A 75 -23.61 -21.86 -7.77
C SER A 75 -24.16 -22.16 -6.38
N THR A 76 -24.91 -23.26 -6.27
CA THR A 76 -25.31 -23.86 -4.99
C THR A 76 -24.64 -25.23 -4.76
N ASP A 77 -23.88 -25.72 -5.75
CA ASP A 77 -23.23 -27.02 -5.70
C ASP A 77 -21.75 -26.87 -5.30
N ILE A 78 -21.40 -27.42 -4.14
CA ILE A 78 -20.03 -27.47 -3.62
C ILE A 78 -19.07 -28.15 -4.61
N SER A 79 -19.57 -29.07 -5.47
CA SER A 79 -18.77 -29.75 -6.50
C SER A 79 -18.07 -28.79 -7.47
N ASP A 80 -18.63 -27.58 -7.67
CA ASP A 80 -18.05 -26.55 -8.53
C ASP A 80 -16.71 -25.99 -8.02
N LEU A 81 -16.34 -26.28 -6.77
CA LEU A 81 -15.07 -25.86 -6.16
C LEU A 81 -13.88 -26.75 -6.54
N GLN A 82 -14.09 -27.89 -7.20
CA GLN A 82 -13.05 -28.92 -7.40
C GLN A 82 -11.74 -28.39 -8.00
N ASN A 83 -11.82 -27.39 -8.87
CA ASN A 83 -10.68 -26.80 -9.59
C ASN A 83 -10.25 -25.41 -9.05
N CYS A 84 -10.74 -25.01 -7.88
CA CYS A 84 -10.29 -23.76 -7.25
C CYS A 84 -8.94 -23.98 -6.57
N GLN A 85 -8.01 -23.03 -6.77
CA GLN A 85 -6.70 -23.08 -6.13
C GLN A 85 -6.77 -22.61 -4.67
N VAL A 86 -7.64 -21.64 -4.40
CA VAL A 86 -7.96 -21.16 -3.05
C VAL A 86 -9.48 -21.13 -2.87
N VAL A 87 -9.99 -21.63 -1.75
CA VAL A 87 -11.41 -21.54 -1.37
C VAL A 87 -11.52 -20.75 -0.07
N ILE A 88 -12.29 -19.66 -0.08
CA ILE A 88 -12.43 -18.72 1.03
C ILE A 88 -13.84 -18.82 1.62
N GLU A 89 -13.92 -19.24 2.88
CA GLU A 89 -15.16 -19.32 3.65
C GLU A 89 -15.49 -17.96 4.30
N ALA A 90 -16.70 -17.47 4.08
CA ALA A 90 -17.24 -16.22 4.64
C ALA A 90 -18.72 -16.38 5.04
N VAL A 91 -19.03 -17.48 5.72
CA VAL A 91 -20.36 -17.77 6.30
C VAL A 91 -20.45 -17.25 7.74
N PHE A 92 -21.59 -17.52 8.40
CA PHE A 92 -21.85 -17.11 9.77
C PHE A 92 -20.74 -17.53 10.75
N GLU A 93 -20.49 -16.67 11.75
CA GLU A 93 -19.46 -16.86 12.76
C GLU A 93 -19.92 -17.87 13.84
N ASP A 94 -20.16 -19.11 13.40
CA ASP A 94 -20.46 -20.27 14.24
C ASP A 94 -19.49 -21.41 13.95
N PHE A 95 -18.84 -21.91 15.01
CA PHE A 95 -17.78 -22.91 14.89
C PHE A 95 -18.27 -24.24 14.30
N GLU A 96 -19.45 -24.72 14.70
CA GLU A 96 -19.97 -26.01 14.22
C GLU A 96 -20.46 -25.92 12.77
N VAL A 97 -21.02 -24.78 12.37
CA VAL A 97 -21.35 -24.50 10.96
C VAL A 97 -20.09 -24.57 10.10
N LYS A 98 -19.02 -23.85 10.47
CA LYS A 98 -17.75 -23.85 9.73
C LYS A 98 -17.10 -25.23 9.70
N ARG A 99 -17.10 -25.94 10.83
CA ARG A 99 -16.57 -27.31 10.94
C ARG A 99 -17.27 -28.30 10.00
N ARG A 100 -18.60 -28.25 9.92
CA ARG A 100 -19.37 -29.10 9.01
C ARG A 100 -19.08 -28.75 7.56
N LEU A 101 -19.02 -27.46 7.24
CA LEU A 101 -18.71 -26.97 5.91
C LEU A 101 -17.33 -27.43 5.42
N PHE A 102 -16.28 -27.21 6.21
CA PHE A 102 -14.92 -27.60 5.80
C PHE A 102 -14.78 -29.11 5.60
N LYS A 103 -15.47 -29.94 6.38
CA LYS A 103 -15.51 -31.40 6.15
C LYS A 103 -16.19 -31.80 4.83
N GLN A 104 -17.14 -31.00 4.34
CA GLN A 104 -17.78 -31.23 3.05
C GLN A 104 -16.86 -30.77 1.91
N VAL A 105 -16.31 -29.56 2.02
CA VAL A 105 -15.41 -28.98 1.01
C VAL A 105 -14.15 -29.83 0.85
N ASP A 106 -13.53 -30.30 1.94
CA ASP A 106 -12.31 -31.14 1.94
C ASP A 106 -12.48 -32.48 1.20
N LYS A 107 -13.71 -32.96 1.02
CA LYS A 107 -14.00 -34.18 0.24
C LYS A 107 -14.06 -33.94 -1.26
N VAL A 108 -14.27 -32.70 -1.67
CA VAL A 108 -14.59 -32.31 -3.05
C VAL A 108 -13.40 -31.68 -3.74
N VAL A 109 -12.71 -30.76 -3.05
CA VAL A 109 -11.60 -30.02 -3.64
C VAL A 109 -10.35 -30.88 -3.77
N ASP A 110 -9.48 -30.52 -4.71
CA ASP A 110 -8.18 -31.16 -4.84
C ASP A 110 -7.35 -31.09 -3.55
N SER A 111 -6.48 -32.07 -3.34
CA SER A 111 -5.59 -32.13 -2.17
C SER A 111 -4.62 -30.95 -2.08
N LYS A 112 -4.38 -30.26 -3.20
CA LYS A 112 -3.51 -29.08 -3.29
C LYS A 112 -4.24 -27.75 -3.11
N THR A 113 -5.58 -27.74 -3.10
CA THR A 113 -6.37 -26.52 -2.89
C THR A 113 -6.10 -25.96 -1.49
N VAL A 114 -5.83 -24.66 -1.38
CA VAL A 114 -5.76 -23.99 -0.08
C VAL A 114 -7.18 -23.71 0.42
N LEU A 115 -7.45 -24.09 1.66
CA LEU A 115 -8.72 -23.83 2.33
C LEU A 115 -8.54 -22.66 3.31
N ALA A 116 -9.33 -21.62 3.14
CA ALA A 116 -9.21 -20.41 3.92
C ALA A 116 -10.51 -20.01 4.62
N THR A 117 -10.40 -19.35 5.77
CA THR A 117 -11.54 -18.77 6.50
C THR A 117 -11.37 -17.27 6.69
N ASN A 118 -12.45 -16.51 6.46
CA ASN A 118 -12.58 -15.09 6.76
C ASN A 118 -13.12 -14.85 8.20
N THR A 119 -12.95 -15.81 9.10
CA THR A 119 -13.31 -15.64 10.53
C THR A 119 -12.60 -14.42 11.12
N SER A 120 -13.22 -13.78 12.10
CA SER A 120 -12.64 -12.67 12.87
C SER A 120 -12.28 -13.06 14.31
N SER A 121 -12.67 -14.28 14.74
CA SER A 121 -12.66 -14.64 16.16
C SER A 121 -12.40 -16.10 16.48
N HIS A 122 -12.60 -17.03 15.54
CA HIS A 122 -12.28 -18.44 15.76
C HIS A 122 -10.81 -18.73 15.49
N SER A 123 -10.25 -19.70 16.22
CA SER A 123 -8.89 -20.17 15.97
C SER A 123 -8.80 -20.84 14.61
N VAL A 124 -7.83 -20.40 13.82
CA VAL A 124 -7.49 -21.00 12.53
C VAL A 124 -6.99 -22.43 12.73
N SER A 125 -6.17 -22.66 13.76
CA SER A 125 -5.60 -23.97 14.07
C SER A 125 -6.66 -24.98 14.51
N GLU A 126 -7.66 -24.56 15.30
CA GLU A 126 -8.79 -25.42 15.67
C GLU A 126 -9.63 -25.81 14.44
N LEU A 127 -9.90 -24.86 13.54
CA LEU A 127 -10.63 -25.13 12.29
C LEU A 127 -9.81 -26.01 11.34
N ALA A 128 -8.50 -25.82 11.24
CA ALA A 128 -7.61 -26.66 10.43
C ALA A 128 -7.67 -28.13 10.84
N GLY A 129 -7.89 -28.43 12.14
CA GLY A 129 -7.99 -29.79 12.66
C GLY A 129 -9.16 -30.63 12.13
N VAL A 130 -10.09 -30.03 11.37
CA VAL A 130 -11.28 -30.73 10.85
C VAL A 130 -11.12 -31.30 9.45
N ILE A 131 -10.04 -30.93 8.74
CA ILE A 131 -9.72 -31.38 7.38
C ILE A 131 -8.60 -32.42 7.39
N LYS A 132 -8.47 -33.22 6.33
CA LYS A 132 -7.45 -34.28 6.22
C LYS A 132 -6.01 -33.76 6.22
N ASN A 133 -5.80 -32.62 5.55
CA ASN A 133 -4.49 -32.03 5.27
C ASN A 133 -4.42 -30.63 5.89
N PRO A 134 -4.26 -30.50 7.22
CA PRO A 134 -4.30 -29.22 7.91
C PRO A 134 -3.22 -28.23 7.45
N GLU A 135 -2.15 -28.70 6.82
CA GLU A 135 -1.08 -27.89 6.28
C GLU A 135 -1.49 -26.94 5.16
N ARG A 136 -2.64 -27.18 4.52
CA ARG A 136 -3.24 -26.34 3.47
C ARG A 136 -4.32 -25.37 3.98
N PHE A 137 -4.48 -25.26 5.29
CA PHE A 137 -5.48 -24.39 5.91
C PHE A 137 -4.87 -23.07 6.38
N VAL A 138 -5.55 -21.94 6.11
CA VAL A 138 -5.05 -20.59 6.45
C VAL A 138 -6.21 -19.67 6.86
N GLY A 139 -5.99 -18.71 7.76
CA GLY A 139 -6.92 -17.60 7.94
C GLY A 139 -6.64 -16.50 6.91
N LEU A 140 -7.69 -16.03 6.23
CA LEU A 140 -7.65 -14.88 5.33
C LEU A 140 -8.72 -13.88 5.75
N HIS A 141 -8.37 -13.02 6.70
CA HIS A 141 -9.31 -12.06 7.28
C HIS A 141 -9.31 -10.75 6.47
N PHE A 142 -10.31 -10.62 5.61
CA PHE A 142 -10.63 -9.41 4.86
C PHE A 142 -11.44 -8.44 5.73
N PHE A 143 -11.20 -7.15 5.52
CA PHE A 143 -11.89 -6.10 6.25
C PHE A 143 -13.09 -5.55 5.48
N PHE A 144 -14.18 -5.26 6.19
CA PHE A 144 -15.35 -4.63 5.59
C PHE A 144 -15.04 -3.18 5.15
N HIS A 145 -15.48 -2.73 3.98
CA HIS A 145 -16.06 -3.51 2.88
C HIS A 145 -14.94 -4.17 2.05
N SER A 146 -14.97 -5.49 1.87
CA SER A 146 -13.88 -6.28 1.29
C SER A 146 -13.52 -5.92 -0.16
N ALA A 147 -14.43 -5.36 -0.96
CA ALA A 147 -14.11 -4.84 -2.29
C ALA A 147 -13.28 -3.54 -2.28
N LYS A 148 -13.36 -2.75 -1.20
CA LYS A 148 -12.78 -1.39 -1.10
C LYS A 148 -11.61 -1.31 -0.12
N ASN A 149 -11.73 -1.99 1.03
CA ASN A 149 -10.66 -2.04 2.02
C ASN A 149 -9.49 -2.83 1.45
N ARG A 150 -8.26 -2.35 1.65
CA ARG A 150 -7.08 -2.97 1.07
C ARG A 150 -6.41 -3.95 2.02
N LEU A 151 -6.62 -3.83 3.32
CA LEU A 151 -5.96 -4.69 4.29
C LEU A 151 -6.46 -6.15 4.16
N LEU A 152 -5.53 -7.08 4.31
CA LEU A 152 -5.76 -8.50 4.47
C LEU A 152 -4.85 -9.01 5.60
N GLU A 153 -5.42 -9.63 6.62
CA GLU A 153 -4.64 -10.38 7.60
C GLU A 153 -4.49 -11.83 7.09
N ILE A 154 -3.26 -12.29 6.91
CA ILE A 154 -2.92 -13.70 6.66
C ILE A 154 -2.54 -14.32 7.99
N ILE A 155 -3.26 -15.36 8.40
CA ILE A 155 -3.12 -16.03 9.69
C ILE A 155 -2.72 -17.49 9.46
N PRO A 156 -1.42 -17.82 9.42
CA PRO A 156 -0.97 -19.20 9.40
C PRO A 156 -1.40 -19.90 10.71
N GLY A 157 -2.01 -21.08 10.57
CA GLY A 157 -2.20 -21.99 11.69
C GLY A 157 -0.89 -22.72 12.01
N GLU A 158 -0.89 -23.47 13.12
CA GLU A 158 0.31 -24.18 13.61
C GLU A 158 0.97 -25.11 12.56
N LYS A 159 0.17 -25.70 11.67
CA LYS A 159 0.64 -26.67 10.66
C LYS A 159 0.74 -26.11 9.25
N THR A 160 0.33 -24.85 9.02
CA THR A 160 0.28 -24.26 7.68
C THR A 160 1.67 -24.30 7.03
N ASN A 161 1.76 -24.82 5.81
CA ASN A 161 3.01 -24.91 5.07
C ASN A 161 3.33 -23.64 4.27
N GLU A 162 4.61 -23.49 3.89
CA GLU A 162 5.10 -22.34 3.13
C GLU A 162 4.46 -22.22 1.74
N GLU A 163 4.13 -23.35 1.10
CA GLU A 163 3.45 -23.38 -0.19
C GLU A 163 2.07 -22.72 -0.14
N SER A 164 1.30 -22.97 0.92
CA SER A 164 -0.03 -22.37 1.11
C SER A 164 0.07 -20.90 1.45
N ILE A 165 1.07 -20.52 2.25
CA ILE A 165 1.37 -19.11 2.55
C ILE A 165 1.72 -18.36 1.26
N ALA A 166 2.59 -18.92 0.42
CA ALA A 166 3.00 -18.32 -0.85
C ALA A 166 1.81 -18.11 -1.80
N LEU A 167 0.89 -19.09 -1.88
CA LEU A 167 -0.33 -18.93 -2.68
C LEU A 167 -1.28 -17.86 -2.12
N CYS A 168 -1.35 -17.72 -0.80
CA CYS A 168 -2.10 -16.64 -0.15
C CYS A 168 -1.47 -15.26 -0.38
N GLU A 169 -0.15 -15.15 -0.36
CA GLU A 169 0.57 -13.92 -0.74
C GLU A 169 0.34 -13.58 -2.23
N GLU A 170 0.32 -14.58 -3.12
CA GLU A 170 -0.02 -14.41 -4.53
C GLU A 170 -1.46 -13.91 -4.69
N LEU A 171 -2.42 -14.51 -3.98
CA LEU A 171 -3.80 -14.04 -3.95
C LEU A 171 -3.90 -12.59 -3.46
N ALA A 172 -3.19 -12.24 -2.38
CA ALA A 172 -3.17 -10.87 -1.87
C ALA A 172 -2.66 -9.88 -2.93
N ALA A 173 -1.55 -10.21 -3.60
CA ALA A 173 -0.96 -9.39 -4.64
C ALA A 173 -1.90 -9.23 -5.86
N VAL A 174 -2.44 -10.33 -6.39
CA VAL A 174 -3.39 -10.30 -7.52
C VAL A 174 -4.64 -9.51 -7.14
N ALA A 175 -5.23 -9.81 -5.98
CA ALA A 175 -6.39 -9.12 -5.44
C ALA A 175 -6.08 -7.69 -4.92
N SER A 176 -4.87 -7.16 -5.17
CA SER A 176 -4.44 -5.80 -4.78
C SER A 176 -4.76 -5.48 -3.31
N LYS A 177 -4.48 -6.46 -2.44
CA LYS A 177 -4.53 -6.36 -0.98
C LYS A 177 -3.15 -6.04 -0.45
N ASP A 178 -3.12 -5.32 0.66
CA ASP A 178 -1.93 -5.10 1.46
C ASP A 178 -1.98 -6.10 2.61
N GLU A 179 -1.21 -7.18 2.50
CA GLU A 179 -1.19 -8.26 3.46
C GLU A 179 -0.31 -7.94 4.68
N ILE A 180 -0.78 -8.35 5.86
CA ILE A 180 0.01 -8.45 7.09
C ILE A 180 -0.06 -9.87 7.63
N PHE A 181 1.05 -10.34 8.20
CA PHE A 181 1.12 -11.64 8.85
C PHE A 181 0.79 -11.50 10.33
N VAL A 182 -0.13 -12.33 10.81
CA VAL A 182 -0.57 -12.33 12.19
C VAL A 182 -0.62 -13.75 12.71
N ALA A 183 -0.22 -13.95 13.97
CA ALA A 183 -0.39 -15.21 14.66
C ALA A 183 -1.88 -15.53 14.86
N ASP A 184 -2.19 -16.82 14.96
CA ASP A 184 -3.52 -17.29 15.34
C ASP A 184 -3.80 -16.93 16.82
N ALA A 185 -4.37 -15.75 17.02
CA ALA A 185 -4.68 -15.17 18.32
C ALA A 185 -6.04 -14.47 18.30
N PRO A 186 -6.79 -14.40 19.43
CA PRO A 186 -8.12 -13.80 19.45
C PRO A 186 -8.11 -12.34 18.97
N GLY A 187 -8.89 -12.03 17.93
CA GLY A 187 -8.97 -10.69 17.34
C GLY A 187 -7.78 -10.30 16.46
N PHE A 188 -6.86 -11.24 16.19
CA PHE A 188 -5.69 -11.04 15.33
C PHE A 188 -4.95 -9.74 15.66
N ALA A 189 -4.67 -8.88 14.67
CA ALA A 189 -3.92 -7.66 14.90
C ALA A 189 -4.85 -6.45 15.09
N VAL A 190 -5.68 -6.16 14.09
CA VAL A 190 -6.44 -4.89 14.07
C VAL A 190 -7.55 -4.85 15.12
N ASN A 191 -8.38 -5.91 15.21
CA ASN A 191 -9.48 -5.92 16.17
C ASN A 191 -8.96 -5.87 17.61
N ARG A 192 -7.74 -6.35 17.85
CA ARG A 192 -7.10 -6.36 19.17
C ARG A 192 -7.02 -4.96 19.78
N PHE A 193 -6.55 -3.95 19.05
CA PHE A 193 -6.50 -2.57 19.58
C PHE A 193 -7.72 -1.72 19.19
N PHE A 194 -8.42 -2.06 18.11
CA PHE A 194 -9.57 -1.28 17.64
C PHE A 194 -10.82 -1.46 18.50
N VAL A 195 -11.13 -2.70 18.90
CA VAL A 195 -12.30 -3.01 19.74
C VAL A 195 -12.22 -2.30 21.11
N PRO A 196 -11.11 -2.37 21.86
CA PRO A 196 -11.02 -1.66 23.13
C PRO A 196 -10.99 -0.13 22.92
N TRP A 197 -10.49 0.40 21.79
CA TRP A 197 -10.60 1.83 21.48
C TRP A 197 -12.05 2.30 21.34
N LEU A 198 -12.91 1.53 20.65
CA LEU A 198 -14.36 1.82 20.58
C LEU A 198 -15.03 1.70 21.95
N ASN A 199 -14.72 0.63 22.68
CA ASN A 199 -15.32 0.36 23.98
C ASN A 199 -14.91 1.41 25.03
N GLU A 200 -13.66 1.88 24.97
CA GLU A 200 -13.14 2.93 25.85
C GLU A 200 -13.87 4.26 25.61
N ALA A 201 -14.23 4.58 24.37
CA ALA A 201 -15.08 5.74 24.08
C ALA A 201 -16.44 5.65 24.78
N THR A 202 -17.02 4.45 24.88
CA THR A 202 -18.28 4.23 25.62
C THR A 202 -18.09 4.18 27.13
N ARG A 203 -16.92 3.77 27.64
CA ARG A 203 -16.57 3.83 29.07
C ARG A 203 -16.37 5.26 29.55
N LEU A 204 -15.73 6.11 28.75
CA LEU A 204 -15.65 7.56 29.00
C LEU A 204 -17.04 8.18 29.24
N LEU A 205 -18.06 7.69 28.53
CA LEU A 205 -19.45 8.11 28.73
C LEU A 205 -20.07 7.53 30.01
N ASP A 206 -19.88 6.23 30.26
CA ASP A 206 -20.36 5.56 31.49
C ASP A 206 -19.82 6.25 32.76
N GLU A 207 -18.56 6.67 32.72
CA GLU A 207 -17.85 7.31 33.83
C GLU A 207 -18.12 8.82 33.92
N GLY A 208 -18.88 9.39 32.99
CA GLY A 208 -19.20 10.83 32.97
C GLY A 208 -17.99 11.73 32.70
N VAL A 209 -16.94 11.23 32.03
CA VAL A 209 -15.73 12.01 31.72
C VAL A 209 -16.04 13.13 30.72
N ALA A 210 -16.82 12.81 29.68
CA ALA A 210 -17.24 13.75 28.65
C ALA A 210 -18.49 13.26 27.91
N ASN A 211 -19.14 14.17 27.18
CA ASN A 211 -20.25 13.84 26.30
C ASN A 211 -19.78 13.26 24.94
N ILE A 212 -20.70 12.69 24.17
CA ILE A 212 -20.42 12.04 22.88
C ILE A 212 -19.71 13.00 21.89
N PRO A 213 -20.20 14.23 21.62
CA PRO A 213 -19.52 15.16 20.71
C PRO A 213 -18.07 15.45 21.09
N THR A 214 -17.78 15.58 22.39
CA THR A 214 -16.43 15.85 22.89
C THR A 214 -15.49 14.67 22.68
N ILE A 215 -15.94 13.45 23.01
CA ILE A 215 -15.14 12.23 22.83
C ILE A 215 -14.89 11.98 21.34
N GLU A 216 -15.90 12.21 20.50
CA GLU A 216 -15.81 12.11 19.05
C GLU A 216 -14.74 13.07 18.49
N VAL A 217 -14.76 14.34 18.87
CA VAL A 217 -13.77 15.34 18.45
C VAL A 217 -12.38 15.04 19.02
N ALA A 218 -12.28 14.60 20.27
CA ALA A 218 -11.03 14.20 20.89
C ALA A 218 -10.36 13.07 20.10
N ALA A 219 -11.13 12.03 19.74
CA ALA A 219 -10.64 10.92 18.93
C ALA A 219 -10.16 11.38 17.55
N LYS A 220 -10.95 12.21 16.86
CA LYS A 220 -10.58 12.80 15.56
C LYS A 220 -9.26 13.57 15.64
N LYS A 221 -9.07 14.39 16.68
CA LYS A 221 -7.83 15.18 16.90
C LYS A 221 -6.62 14.27 17.24
N ALA A 222 -6.75 13.34 18.18
CA ALA A 222 -5.65 12.48 18.62
C ALA A 222 -5.11 11.58 17.50
N PHE A 223 -6.01 10.90 16.78
CA PHE A 223 -5.65 9.91 15.77
C PHE A 223 -5.61 10.49 14.34
N LYS A 224 -5.99 11.77 14.17
CA LYS A 224 -6.11 12.46 12.87
C LYS A 224 -7.00 11.68 11.90
N ILE A 225 -8.16 11.26 12.38
CA ILE A 225 -9.14 10.44 11.64
C ILE A 225 -10.35 11.28 11.24
N GLY A 226 -11.02 10.87 10.16
CA GLY A 226 -12.22 11.54 9.66
C GLY A 226 -13.48 11.23 10.48
N LEU A 227 -13.59 10.00 10.98
CA LEU A 227 -14.71 9.50 11.78
C LEU A 227 -14.17 9.10 13.15
N GLY A 228 -14.79 9.58 14.22
CA GLY A 228 -14.51 9.12 15.57
C GLY A 228 -15.33 7.87 15.90
N PRO A 229 -15.24 7.37 17.15
CA PRO A 229 -15.75 6.07 17.54
C PRO A 229 -17.28 5.94 17.40
N PHE A 230 -18.04 6.99 17.71
CA PHE A 230 -19.51 6.93 17.71
C PHE A 230 -20.07 7.04 16.30
N GLU A 231 -19.55 7.95 15.49
CA GLU A 231 -19.92 8.07 14.08
C GLU A 231 -19.56 6.80 13.31
N LEU A 232 -18.41 6.21 13.62
CA LEU A 232 -18.00 4.94 13.03
C LEU A 232 -18.94 3.79 13.41
N MET A 233 -19.39 3.70 14.68
CA MET A 233 -20.38 2.70 15.09
C MET A 233 -21.74 2.92 14.42
N ASN A 234 -22.14 4.17 14.17
CA ASN A 234 -23.36 4.46 13.42
C ASN A 234 -23.28 3.98 11.97
N LEU A 235 -22.09 4.09 11.34
CA LEU A 235 -21.86 3.66 9.97
C LEU A 235 -21.68 2.14 9.83
N SER A 236 -20.91 1.54 10.73
CA SER A 236 -20.53 0.12 10.66
C SER A 236 -21.53 -0.82 11.34
N GLY A 237 -22.23 -0.34 12.38
CA GLY A 237 -23.25 -1.08 13.11
C GLY A 237 -22.88 -1.31 14.58
N ILE A 238 -23.70 -0.75 15.48
CA ILE A 238 -23.61 -0.97 16.94
C ILE A 238 -23.68 -2.46 17.32
N PRO A 239 -24.52 -3.32 16.68
CA PRO A 239 -24.52 -4.75 16.97
C PRO A 239 -23.15 -5.42 16.75
N ILE A 240 -22.40 -4.99 15.74
CA ILE A 240 -21.07 -5.53 15.43
C ILE A 240 -20.06 -5.13 16.51
N ALA A 241 -20.10 -3.88 16.96
CA ALA A 241 -19.25 -3.40 18.05
C ALA A 241 -19.53 -4.17 19.35
N LEU A 242 -20.81 -4.38 19.70
CA LEU A 242 -21.18 -5.19 20.86
C LEU A 242 -20.70 -6.63 20.73
N HIS A 243 -20.98 -7.30 19.61
CA HIS A 243 -20.55 -8.68 19.39
C HIS A 243 -19.02 -8.84 19.48
N SER A 244 -18.27 -7.89 18.94
CA SER A 244 -16.80 -7.92 18.97
C SER A 244 -16.26 -7.77 20.39
N THR A 245 -16.83 -6.87 21.19
CA THR A 245 -16.45 -6.69 22.61
C THR A 245 -16.83 -7.90 23.46
N GLU A 246 -18.00 -8.52 23.24
CA GLU A 246 -18.39 -9.76 23.92
C GLU A 246 -17.44 -10.91 23.59
N THR A 247 -17.08 -11.05 22.32
CA THR A 247 -16.22 -12.14 21.85
C THR A 247 -14.80 -12.00 22.39
N LEU A 248 -14.21 -10.81 22.31
CA LEU A 248 -12.88 -10.57 22.88
C LEU A 248 -12.91 -10.58 24.41
N GLY A 249 -13.96 -10.06 25.04
CA GLY A 249 -14.16 -10.13 26.49
C GLY A 249 -14.17 -11.57 27.00
N ALA A 250 -14.91 -12.46 26.32
CA ALA A 250 -14.96 -13.88 26.68
C ALA A 250 -13.61 -14.60 26.52
N LYS A 251 -12.76 -14.16 25.58
CA LYS A 251 -11.46 -14.79 25.28
C LYS A 251 -10.28 -14.19 26.06
N LEU A 252 -10.34 -12.90 26.40
CA LEU A 252 -9.21 -12.11 26.91
C LEU A 252 -9.48 -11.43 28.25
N GLY A 253 -10.72 -11.50 28.73
CA GLY A 253 -11.13 -10.97 30.02
C GLY A 253 -11.71 -9.56 29.99
N ASP A 254 -11.98 -9.06 31.18
CA ASP A 254 -12.86 -7.90 31.42
C ASP A 254 -12.41 -6.60 30.76
N PHE A 255 -11.11 -6.44 30.48
CA PHE A 255 -10.61 -5.27 29.76
C PHE A 255 -11.29 -5.10 28.39
N TYR A 256 -11.64 -6.20 27.72
CA TYR A 256 -12.32 -6.20 26.42
C TYR A 256 -13.85 -6.25 26.53
N SER A 257 -14.40 -6.60 27.70
CA SER A 257 -15.84 -6.77 27.90
C SER A 257 -16.64 -5.47 27.66
N PRO A 258 -17.84 -5.56 27.07
CA PRO A 258 -18.66 -4.41 26.70
C PRO A 258 -19.02 -3.51 27.88
N SER A 259 -18.91 -2.19 27.66
CA SER A 259 -19.40 -1.17 28.58
C SER A 259 -20.93 -1.20 28.73
N GLN A 260 -21.45 -0.56 29.78
CA GLN A 260 -22.89 -0.48 30.01
C GLN A 260 -23.57 0.46 29.00
N ALA A 261 -22.93 1.57 28.65
CA ALA A 261 -23.38 2.49 27.61
C ALA A 261 -23.55 1.76 26.26
N LEU A 262 -22.58 0.92 25.87
CA LEU A 262 -22.67 0.17 24.61
C LEU A 262 -23.87 -0.79 24.59
N LYS A 263 -24.06 -1.58 25.66
CA LYS A 263 -25.20 -2.49 25.82
C LYS A 263 -26.54 -1.74 25.78
N THR A 264 -26.58 -0.60 26.48
CA THR A 264 -27.78 0.24 26.55
C THR A 264 -28.12 0.82 25.18
N GLN A 265 -27.11 1.31 24.45
CA GLN A 265 -27.33 1.86 23.12
C GLN A 265 -27.76 0.79 22.12
N TYR A 266 -27.16 -0.40 22.15
CA TYR A 266 -27.60 -1.53 21.34
C TYR A 266 -29.09 -1.86 21.57
N SER A 267 -29.51 -1.88 22.84
CA SER A 267 -30.91 -2.17 23.22
C SER A 267 -31.90 -1.13 22.69
N LYS A 268 -31.49 0.13 22.55
CA LYS A 268 -32.32 1.21 21.98
C LYS A 268 -32.59 1.05 20.48
N LYS A 269 -31.76 0.28 19.75
CA LYS A 269 -31.83 0.13 18.28
C LYS A 269 -31.83 1.48 17.53
N GLN A 270 -31.08 2.45 18.05
CA GLN A 270 -30.95 3.79 17.51
C GLN A 270 -29.46 4.15 17.34
N PRO A 271 -29.12 5.04 16.40
CA PRO A 271 -27.76 5.56 16.28
C PRO A 271 -27.38 6.37 17.54
N TRP A 272 -26.07 6.44 17.82
CA TRP A 272 -25.52 7.36 18.79
C TRP A 272 -25.83 8.82 18.40
N PRO A 273 -26.30 9.67 19.32
CA PRO A 273 -26.56 11.08 19.04
C PRO A 273 -25.24 11.86 18.95
N LEU A 274 -24.88 12.31 17.74
CA LEU A 274 -23.62 13.01 17.48
C LEU A 274 -23.71 14.54 17.66
N GLU A 275 -24.91 15.08 17.80
CA GLU A 275 -25.15 16.52 17.97
C GLU A 275 -24.93 16.96 19.42
N GLY A 276 -24.45 18.19 19.61
CA GLY A 276 -24.28 18.81 20.92
C GLY A 276 -23.02 19.67 21.00
N GLU A 277 -22.83 20.33 22.15
CA GLU A 277 -21.66 21.17 22.40
C GLU A 277 -20.42 20.35 22.77
N VAL A 278 -19.27 20.79 22.25
CA VAL A 278 -17.96 20.22 22.55
C VAL A 278 -17.36 20.95 23.75
N ASP A 279 -17.05 20.21 24.81
CA ASP A 279 -16.32 20.71 25.97
C ASP A 279 -14.80 20.63 25.69
N GLU A 280 -14.23 21.73 25.22
CA GLU A 280 -12.79 21.84 24.92
C GLU A 280 -11.91 21.53 26.15
N GLY A 281 -12.40 21.76 27.37
CA GLY A 281 -11.68 21.47 28.62
C GLY A 281 -11.51 19.98 28.91
N LYS A 282 -12.32 19.12 28.29
CA LYS A 282 -12.29 17.66 28.48
C LYS A 282 -11.59 16.90 27.35
N LEU A 283 -11.20 17.58 26.27
CA LEU A 283 -10.59 16.94 25.11
C LEU A 283 -9.30 16.19 25.44
N ASN A 284 -8.42 16.79 26.25
CA ASN A 284 -7.14 16.16 26.58
C ASN A 284 -7.33 14.88 27.41
N ALA A 285 -8.27 14.88 28.36
CA ALA A 285 -8.58 13.69 29.16
C ALA A 285 -9.11 12.54 28.27
N CYS A 286 -9.97 12.86 27.30
CA CYS A 286 -10.47 11.88 26.34
C CYS A 286 -9.35 11.37 25.41
N GLN A 287 -8.52 12.27 24.88
CA GLN A 287 -7.39 11.91 24.03
C GLN A 287 -6.41 10.99 24.76
N ASP A 288 -6.04 11.33 25.98
CA ASP A 288 -5.09 10.57 26.79
C ASP A 288 -5.61 9.14 27.06
N ARG A 289 -6.88 8.96 27.43
CA ARG A 289 -7.45 7.61 27.64
C ARG A 289 -7.50 6.78 26.37
N LEU A 290 -8.00 7.37 25.27
CA LEU A 290 -8.11 6.66 23.99
C LEU A 290 -6.73 6.25 23.46
N LEU A 291 -5.72 7.13 23.56
CA LEU A 291 -4.34 6.82 23.20
C LEU A 291 -3.75 5.75 24.14
N GLY A 292 -3.95 5.89 25.44
CA GLY A 292 -3.44 4.96 26.45
C GLY A 292 -3.90 3.52 26.22
N VAL A 293 -5.19 3.31 25.92
CA VAL A 293 -5.74 1.98 25.62
C VAL A 293 -5.08 1.38 24.38
N VAL A 294 -4.99 2.14 23.29
CA VAL A 294 -4.36 1.68 22.05
C VAL A 294 -2.90 1.32 22.29
N PHE A 295 -2.16 2.18 23.00
CA PHE A 295 -0.73 1.97 23.25
C PHE A 295 -0.46 0.77 24.15
N TYR A 296 -1.28 0.61 25.20
CA TYR A 296 -1.21 -0.57 26.07
C TYR A 296 -1.34 -1.85 25.25
N VAL A 297 -2.41 -1.95 24.44
CA VAL A 297 -2.69 -3.15 23.66
C VAL A 297 -1.63 -3.40 22.59
N CYS A 298 -1.19 -2.36 21.88
CA CYS A 298 -0.14 -2.53 20.87
C CYS A 298 1.18 -3.03 21.48
N CYS A 299 1.55 -2.53 22.66
CA CYS A 299 2.73 -3.03 23.37
C CYS A 299 2.53 -4.47 23.87
N GLN A 300 1.33 -4.80 24.37
CA GLN A 300 0.97 -6.15 24.81
C GLN A 300 1.06 -7.17 23.66
N MET A 301 0.58 -6.80 22.47
CA MET A 301 0.66 -7.66 21.28
C MET A 301 2.10 -8.02 20.89
N LEU A 302 3.06 -7.11 21.12
CA LEU A 302 4.49 -7.40 20.90
C LEU A 302 5.01 -8.45 21.90
N ASP A 303 4.59 -8.37 23.17
CA ASP A 303 4.97 -9.35 24.20
C ASP A 303 4.37 -10.74 23.90
N GLU A 304 3.12 -10.76 23.44
CA GLU A 304 2.37 -11.96 23.03
C GLU A 304 2.84 -12.51 21.67
N LYS A 305 3.68 -11.77 20.94
CA LYS A 305 4.17 -12.11 19.58
C LYS A 305 3.03 -12.31 18.58
N VAL A 306 1.96 -11.52 18.69
CA VAL A 306 0.82 -11.57 17.77
C VAL A 306 1.25 -11.13 16.38
N CYS A 307 1.96 -10.01 16.27
CA CYS A 307 2.63 -9.53 15.06
C CYS A 307 3.65 -8.45 15.41
N GLY A 308 4.40 -7.96 14.42
CA GLY A 308 5.38 -6.90 14.61
C GLY A 308 4.77 -5.49 14.60
N MET A 309 5.59 -4.50 14.94
CA MET A 309 5.19 -3.08 14.93
C MET A 309 4.73 -2.61 13.55
N SER A 310 5.34 -3.13 12.48
CA SER A 310 5.03 -2.72 11.11
C SER A 310 3.65 -3.21 10.69
N GLU A 311 3.29 -4.43 11.07
CA GLU A 311 1.97 -5.01 10.81
C GLU A 311 0.88 -4.25 11.58
N ILE A 312 1.14 -3.87 12.83
CA ILE A 312 0.22 -3.06 13.66
C ILE A 312 -0.01 -1.68 13.03
N ASP A 313 1.07 -0.96 12.69
CA ASP A 313 0.98 0.36 12.06
C ASP A 313 0.29 0.29 10.70
N LEU A 314 0.61 -0.73 9.88
CA LEU A 314 -0.04 -0.92 8.58
C LEU A 314 -1.52 -1.27 8.74
N GLY A 315 -1.86 -2.11 9.72
CA GLY A 315 -3.24 -2.45 10.07
C GLY A 315 -4.08 -1.21 10.39
N ALA A 316 -3.55 -0.30 11.21
CA ALA A 316 -4.21 0.97 11.50
C ALA A 316 -4.31 1.90 10.28
N LYS A 317 -3.22 2.09 9.53
CA LYS A 317 -3.19 3.05 8.41
C LYS A 317 -3.99 2.57 7.19
N VAL A 318 -3.94 1.29 6.86
CA VAL A 318 -4.63 0.73 5.69
C VAL A 318 -6.02 0.25 6.05
N GLY A 319 -6.15 -0.52 7.14
CA GLY A 319 -7.41 -1.12 7.56
C GLY A 319 -8.38 -0.10 8.14
N LEU A 320 -7.90 0.74 9.07
CA LEU A 320 -8.72 1.73 9.79
C LEU A 320 -8.61 3.16 9.23
N ARG A 321 -7.72 3.38 8.25
CA ARG A 321 -7.45 4.70 7.65
C ARG A 321 -6.99 5.76 8.66
N TRP A 322 -6.22 5.34 9.66
CA TRP A 322 -5.56 6.27 10.56
C TRP A 322 -4.44 7.00 9.82
N ALA A 323 -4.23 8.28 10.11
CA ALA A 323 -3.17 9.03 9.44
C ALA A 323 -1.76 8.61 9.86
N LEU A 324 -1.64 8.11 11.10
CA LEU A 324 -0.42 7.56 11.69
C LEU A 324 -0.75 6.23 12.36
N GLY A 325 0.19 5.28 12.29
CA GLY A 325 0.11 4.04 13.05
C GLY A 325 0.34 4.25 14.55
N PRO A 326 -0.07 3.30 15.42
CA PRO A 326 0.17 3.39 16.85
C PRO A 326 1.62 3.69 17.25
N PHE A 327 2.62 3.05 16.64
CA PHE A 327 4.03 3.26 16.98
C PHE A 327 4.57 4.57 16.39
N GLU A 328 4.09 5.00 15.23
CA GLU A 328 4.32 6.36 14.72
C GLU A 328 3.76 7.44 15.67
N LEU A 329 2.58 7.21 16.25
CA LEU A 329 1.97 8.10 17.26
C LEU A 329 2.80 8.11 18.56
N MET A 330 3.23 6.94 19.05
CA MET A 330 4.12 6.84 20.22
C MET A 330 5.41 7.63 20.02
N ASN A 331 6.06 7.48 18.85
CA ASN A 331 7.26 8.24 18.51
C ASN A 331 7.02 9.75 18.47
N LYS A 332 5.84 10.17 18.00
CA LYS A 332 5.49 11.59 17.89
C LYS A 332 5.31 12.25 19.26
N ILE A 333 4.75 11.55 20.24
CA ILE A 333 4.49 12.11 21.58
C ILE A 333 5.61 11.85 22.60
N GLY A 334 6.51 10.92 22.29
CA GLY A 334 7.66 10.58 23.13
C GLY A 334 7.37 9.47 24.15
N ASN A 335 8.39 8.66 24.43
CA ASN A 335 8.25 7.45 25.25
C ASN A 335 7.79 7.73 26.70
N GLU A 336 8.18 8.87 27.29
CA GLU A 336 7.75 9.27 28.63
C GLU A 336 6.24 9.47 28.70
N LYS A 337 5.68 10.27 27.78
CA LYS A 337 4.23 10.46 27.70
C LYS A 337 3.51 9.14 27.41
N VAL A 338 4.06 8.28 26.54
CA VAL A 338 3.50 6.93 26.30
C VAL A 338 3.44 6.13 27.59
N ALA A 339 4.51 6.16 28.40
CA ALA A 339 4.56 5.48 29.69
C ALA A 339 3.48 6.00 30.64
N ASP A 340 3.32 7.32 30.76
CA ASP A 340 2.30 7.93 31.61
C ASP A 340 0.88 7.49 31.21
N LEU A 341 0.59 7.49 29.90
CA LEU A 341 -0.71 7.06 29.39
C LEU A 341 -0.99 5.58 29.68
N VAL A 342 -0.01 4.71 29.44
CA VAL A 342 -0.15 3.26 29.70
C VAL A 342 -0.25 2.97 31.20
N ASN A 343 0.49 3.70 32.04
CA ASN A 343 0.39 3.63 33.49
C ASN A 343 -1.01 4.05 33.97
N GLY A 344 -1.60 5.09 33.37
CA GLY A 344 -2.98 5.50 33.64
C GLY A 344 -3.99 4.38 33.41
N ILE A 345 -3.87 3.66 32.28
CA ILE A 345 -4.73 2.51 31.97
C ILE A 345 -4.53 1.36 32.96
N CYS A 346 -3.28 1.02 33.28
CA CYS A 346 -2.99 -0.03 34.27
C CYS A 346 -3.46 0.36 35.68
N GLY A 347 -3.46 1.66 36.02
CA GLY A 347 -4.01 2.16 37.28
C GLY A 347 -5.53 2.06 37.37
N GLN A 348 -6.23 2.28 36.25
CA GLN A 348 -7.69 2.10 36.15
C GLN A 348 -8.11 0.63 36.18
N HIS A 349 -7.29 -0.25 35.61
CA HIS A 349 -7.51 -1.69 35.56
C HIS A 349 -6.39 -2.41 36.31
N THR A 350 -6.50 -2.52 37.62
CA THR A 350 -5.42 -3.01 38.52
C THR A 350 -4.94 -4.44 38.27
N PHE A 351 -5.69 -5.23 37.48
CA PHE A 351 -5.28 -6.56 37.03
C PHE A 351 -4.35 -6.53 35.79
N LEU A 352 -4.19 -5.37 35.15
CA LEU A 352 -3.28 -5.19 34.03
C LEU A 352 -1.87 -4.86 34.53
N THR A 353 -0.87 -5.38 33.82
CA THR A 353 0.54 -5.04 34.06
C THR A 353 1.11 -4.30 32.88
N ILE A 354 1.99 -3.33 33.16
CA ILE A 354 2.72 -2.59 32.12
C ILE A 354 3.48 -3.59 31.21
N PRO A 355 3.26 -3.55 29.89
CA PRO A 355 3.93 -4.45 28.93
C PRO A 355 5.46 -4.37 28.99
N GLN A 356 6.12 -5.52 28.84
CA GLN A 356 7.58 -5.64 28.82
C GLN A 356 8.21 -4.92 27.63
N ALA A 357 7.55 -4.92 26.47
CA ALA A 357 7.97 -4.15 25.31
C ALA A 357 8.17 -2.66 25.64
N LEU A 358 7.22 -2.06 26.38
CA LEU A 358 7.32 -0.67 26.80
C LEU A 358 8.43 -0.45 27.83
N LYS A 359 8.54 -1.32 28.84
CA LYS A 359 9.63 -1.27 29.83
C LYS A 359 11.01 -1.32 29.18
N LYS A 360 11.19 -2.25 28.24
CA LYS A 360 12.41 -2.36 27.44
C LYS A 360 12.66 -1.08 26.65
N ARG A 361 11.65 -0.55 25.97
CA ARG A 361 11.79 0.70 25.19
C ARG A 361 12.30 1.86 26.05
N LEU A 362 11.73 2.04 27.24
CA LEU A 362 12.14 3.08 28.19
C LEU A 362 13.59 2.90 28.67
N SER A 363 14.07 1.66 28.80
CA SER A 363 15.45 1.39 29.22
C SER A 363 16.51 1.76 28.18
N PHE A 364 16.16 1.76 26.89
CA PHE A 364 17.08 2.11 25.80
C PHE A 364 16.98 3.59 25.38
N GLY A 365 15.85 4.24 25.64
CA GLY A 365 15.63 5.65 25.31
C GLY A 365 15.37 5.97 23.83
N ASP A 366 15.64 5.06 22.87
CA ASP A 366 15.43 5.42 21.45
C ASP A 366 13.94 5.44 21.02
N ALA A 367 13.68 5.88 19.79
CA ALA A 367 12.39 5.77 19.12
C ALA A 367 12.00 4.31 18.77
N TRP A 368 10.71 4.01 18.78
CA TRP A 368 10.15 2.75 18.26
C TRP A 368 10.53 2.59 16.78
N PRO A 369 11.16 1.47 16.37
CA PRO A 369 11.67 1.33 15.01
C PRO A 369 10.52 1.05 14.04
N VAL A 370 10.03 2.10 13.37
CA VAL A 370 9.04 1.99 12.29
C VAL A 370 9.75 1.57 11.01
N ARG A 371 9.31 0.46 10.42
CA ARG A 371 9.93 -0.14 9.23
C ARG A 371 9.08 0.13 7.99
N TYR A 372 9.66 0.79 7.01
CA TYR A 372 9.10 1.05 5.69
C TYR A 372 9.76 0.23 4.59
N VAL A 373 10.92 -0.36 4.86
CA VAL A 373 11.63 -1.27 3.94
C VAL A 373 11.98 -2.57 4.68
N ASP A 374 11.45 -3.68 4.19
CA ASP A 374 11.77 -5.02 4.68
C ASP A 374 12.79 -5.72 3.77
N LEU A 375 13.50 -6.69 4.34
CA LEU A 375 14.46 -7.54 3.64
C LEU A 375 14.17 -9.00 3.99
N LYS A 376 13.69 -9.77 3.01
CA LYS A 376 13.55 -11.22 3.07
C LYS A 376 14.67 -11.88 2.26
N ILE A 377 15.29 -12.95 2.77
CA ILE A 377 16.33 -13.70 2.05
C ILE A 377 15.93 -15.17 2.02
N GLU A 378 15.79 -15.72 0.82
CA GLU A 378 15.38 -17.09 0.54
C GLU A 378 16.40 -17.72 -0.43
N GLY A 379 17.27 -18.60 0.08
CA GLY A 379 18.33 -19.22 -0.72
C GLY A 379 19.28 -18.17 -1.30
N ASN A 380 19.34 -18.07 -2.63
CA ASN A 380 20.18 -17.13 -3.37
C ASN A 380 19.47 -15.82 -3.76
N LEU A 381 18.21 -15.65 -3.36
CA LEU A 381 17.40 -14.49 -3.70
C LEU A 381 17.11 -13.64 -2.46
N ALA A 382 17.41 -12.35 -2.54
CA ALA A 382 17.01 -11.36 -1.55
C ALA A 382 15.88 -10.48 -2.11
N GLN A 383 14.82 -10.27 -1.34
CA GLN A 383 13.72 -9.35 -1.67
C GLN A 383 13.77 -8.15 -0.73
N ILE A 384 13.92 -6.96 -1.30
CA ILE A 384 13.76 -5.67 -0.63
C ILE A 384 12.37 -5.14 -0.95
N ILE A 385 11.55 -5.00 0.09
CA ILE A 385 10.12 -4.74 -0.04
C ILE A 385 9.78 -3.37 0.56
N PHE A 386 9.31 -2.44 -0.27
CA PHE A 386 8.72 -1.18 0.22
C PHE A 386 7.33 -1.45 0.78
N GLN A 387 7.10 -1.09 2.04
CA GLN A 387 5.88 -1.39 2.79
C GLN A 387 5.26 -0.12 3.40
N ARG A 388 5.12 0.91 2.56
CA ARG A 388 4.38 2.14 2.87
C ARG A 388 3.25 2.38 1.85
N PRO A 389 2.37 1.38 1.62
CA PRO A 389 1.43 1.36 0.53
C PRO A 389 0.29 2.39 0.66
N GLU A 390 0.06 2.92 1.85
CA GLU A 390 -0.86 4.03 2.13
C GLU A 390 -0.37 5.36 1.53
N ALA A 391 0.95 5.52 1.43
CA ALA A 391 1.60 6.66 0.80
C ALA A 391 2.20 6.30 -0.57
N MET A 392 1.70 5.23 -1.21
CA MET A 392 2.19 4.73 -2.50
C MET A 392 3.72 4.49 -2.52
N ASN A 393 4.26 4.02 -1.40
CA ASN A 393 5.69 3.76 -1.19
C ASN A 393 6.60 4.98 -1.43
N ALA A 394 6.08 6.20 -1.21
CA ALA A 394 6.82 7.42 -1.46
C ALA A 394 8.12 7.50 -0.63
N LEU A 395 9.21 7.91 -1.29
CA LEU A 395 10.56 8.01 -0.74
C LEU A 395 10.69 9.24 0.16
N ASN A 396 11.18 9.03 1.37
CA ASN A 396 11.64 10.08 2.28
C ASN A 396 12.98 9.63 2.90
N GLU A 397 13.57 10.47 3.76
CA GLU A 397 14.86 10.18 4.41
C GLU A 397 14.88 8.82 5.11
N ALA A 398 13.81 8.46 5.84
CA ALA A 398 13.73 7.18 6.55
C ALA A 398 13.66 5.99 5.57
N VAL A 399 12.87 6.10 4.50
CA VAL A 399 12.76 5.04 3.48
C VAL A 399 14.09 4.83 2.76
N VAL A 400 14.77 5.90 2.35
CA VAL A 400 16.07 5.83 1.66
C VAL A 400 17.15 5.25 2.58
N ALA A 401 17.19 5.68 3.85
CA ALA A 401 18.13 5.13 4.82
C ALA A 401 17.89 3.63 5.08
N GLN A 402 16.63 3.20 5.17
CA GLN A 402 16.29 1.78 5.33
C GLN A 402 16.59 0.97 4.07
N LEU A 403 16.32 1.51 2.88
CA LEU A 403 16.71 0.91 1.60
C LEU A 403 18.22 0.69 1.53
N GLY A 404 19.02 1.70 1.87
CA GLY A 404 20.48 1.60 1.89
C GLY A 404 20.96 0.47 2.79
N LYS A 405 20.45 0.41 4.03
CA LYS A 405 20.80 -0.65 5.00
C LYS A 405 20.37 -2.05 4.53
N ALA A 406 19.16 -2.18 3.99
CA ALA A 406 18.65 -3.44 3.47
C ALA A 406 19.48 -3.91 2.27
N PHE A 407 19.82 -2.99 1.37
CA PHE A 407 20.65 -3.25 0.21
C PHE A 407 22.07 -3.68 0.62
N ASP A 408 22.73 -2.97 1.53
CA ASP A 408 24.06 -3.35 2.03
C ASP A 408 24.07 -4.74 2.64
N LYS A 409 23.06 -5.06 3.45
CA LYS A 409 22.93 -6.38 4.06
C LYS A 409 22.71 -7.48 3.01
N ALA A 410 21.86 -7.23 2.02
CA ALA A 410 21.65 -8.16 0.91
C ALA A 410 22.92 -8.33 0.08
N ASN A 411 23.61 -7.23 -0.22
CA ASN A 411 24.82 -7.21 -1.05
C ASN A 411 26.05 -7.83 -0.36
N ALA A 412 26.16 -7.71 0.97
CA ALA A 412 27.24 -8.35 1.73
C ALA A 412 27.04 -9.86 1.92
N ASN A 413 25.82 -10.40 1.74
CA ASN A 413 25.55 -11.81 1.98
C ASN A 413 26.09 -12.69 0.83
N PRO A 414 27.08 -13.59 1.05
CA PRO A 414 27.71 -14.37 -0.02
C PRO A 414 26.78 -15.41 -0.66
N LYS A 415 25.65 -15.77 0.00
CA LYS A 415 24.67 -16.69 -0.58
C LYS A 415 23.78 -16.00 -1.61
N VAL A 416 23.59 -14.69 -1.50
CA VAL A 416 22.67 -13.92 -2.34
C VAL A 416 23.37 -13.58 -3.65
N GLU A 417 22.75 -13.98 -4.76
CA GLU A 417 23.18 -13.72 -6.14
C GLU A 417 22.24 -12.73 -6.85
N THR A 418 20.97 -12.70 -6.42
CA THR A 418 19.92 -11.84 -6.98
C THR A 418 19.28 -10.98 -5.88
N ILE A 419 19.12 -9.68 -6.13
CA ILE A 419 18.42 -8.75 -5.25
C ILE A 419 17.21 -8.19 -6.02
N VAL A 420 16.01 -8.45 -5.52
CA VAL A 420 14.75 -7.97 -6.11
C VAL A 420 14.20 -6.82 -5.27
N LEU A 421 13.93 -5.67 -5.90
CA LEU A 421 13.21 -4.57 -5.30
C LEU A 421 11.75 -4.64 -5.75
N ARG A 422 10.81 -4.57 -4.80
CA ARG A 422 9.36 -4.53 -5.07
C ARG A 422 8.62 -3.65 -4.07
N GLY A 423 7.43 -3.17 -4.42
CA GLY A 423 6.56 -2.40 -3.52
C GLY A 423 5.27 -3.15 -3.19
N LYS A 424 4.77 -2.99 -1.96
CA LYS A 424 3.41 -3.42 -1.59
C LYS A 424 2.36 -2.47 -2.16
N GLY A 425 1.19 -3.00 -2.47
CA GLY A 425 0.03 -2.20 -2.88
C GLY A 425 0.07 -1.76 -4.35
N LYS A 426 -0.43 -0.56 -4.64
CA LYS A 426 -0.67 -0.08 -6.02
C LYS A 426 0.56 0.53 -6.71
N ALA A 427 1.69 0.61 -6.03
CA ALA A 427 2.88 1.27 -6.52
C ALA A 427 4.11 0.44 -6.18
N PHE A 428 5.05 0.35 -7.12
CA PHE A 428 6.42 0.04 -6.78
C PHE A 428 6.95 1.13 -5.85
N VAL A 429 7.04 2.35 -6.37
CA VAL A 429 7.35 3.60 -5.67
C VAL A 429 6.75 4.74 -6.51
N ALA A 430 5.82 5.53 -5.97
CA ALA A 430 5.18 6.62 -6.73
C ALA A 430 6.00 7.92 -6.79
N GLY A 431 7.20 7.95 -6.20
CA GLY A 431 8.10 9.11 -6.23
C GLY A 431 8.57 9.50 -4.84
N ALA A 432 9.13 10.70 -4.74
CA ALA A 432 9.50 11.28 -3.45
C ALA A 432 8.27 11.86 -2.71
N ASP A 433 8.34 11.89 -1.39
CA ASP A 433 7.25 12.34 -0.53
C ASP A 433 7.03 13.86 -0.63
N ILE A 434 5.92 14.27 -1.24
CA ILE A 434 5.53 15.67 -1.44
C ILE A 434 5.36 16.40 -0.10
N GLY A 435 4.84 15.71 0.92
CA GLY A 435 4.67 16.28 2.25
C GLY A 435 6.01 16.59 2.91
N PHE A 436 7.03 15.76 2.67
CA PHE A 436 8.40 16.03 3.08
C PHE A 436 8.92 17.31 2.42
N PHE A 437 8.81 17.46 1.10
CA PHE A 437 9.27 18.68 0.40
C PHE A 437 8.58 19.94 0.88
N LEU A 438 7.24 19.94 0.96
CA LEU A 438 6.47 21.09 1.44
C LEU A 438 6.88 21.50 2.87
N LYS A 439 7.15 20.52 3.73
CA LYS A 439 7.64 20.78 5.10
C LYS A 439 8.99 21.50 5.07
N GLN A 440 9.94 21.06 4.24
CA GLN A 440 11.27 21.67 4.19
C GLN A 440 11.24 23.07 3.54
N ILE A 441 10.44 23.27 2.48
CA ILE A 441 10.28 24.60 1.86
C ILE A 441 9.69 25.59 2.87
N LYS A 442 8.57 25.24 3.50
CA LYS A 442 7.90 26.11 4.50
C LYS A 442 8.73 26.31 5.77
N GLY A 443 9.58 25.34 6.11
CA GLY A 443 10.52 25.40 7.24
C GLY A 443 11.83 26.11 6.94
N ASN A 444 12.05 26.59 5.71
CA ASN A 444 13.31 27.18 5.25
C ASN A 444 14.54 26.24 5.44
N THR A 445 14.33 24.95 5.24
CA THR A 445 15.34 23.87 5.41
C THR A 445 15.57 23.10 4.11
N VAL A 446 15.55 23.80 2.97
CA VAL A 446 15.69 23.21 1.62
C VAL A 446 16.98 22.41 1.42
N HIS A 447 18.07 22.74 2.14
CA HIS A 447 19.31 21.94 2.12
C HIS A 447 19.07 20.45 2.43
N ARG A 448 18.08 20.13 3.26
CA ARG A 448 17.70 18.74 3.57
C ARG A 448 17.12 17.98 2.38
N ILE A 449 16.52 18.69 1.41
CA ILE A 449 16.06 18.08 0.16
C ILE A 449 17.26 17.68 -0.69
N ARG A 450 18.31 18.52 -0.74
CA ARG A 450 19.57 18.21 -1.41
C ARG A 450 20.29 17.04 -0.75
N GLU A 451 20.36 17.01 0.58
CA GLU A 451 20.92 15.89 1.34
C GLU A 451 20.17 14.58 1.06
N PHE A 452 18.84 14.61 1.15
CA PHE A 452 18.00 13.46 0.80
C PHE A 452 18.26 12.96 -0.63
N ALA A 453 18.37 13.87 -1.60
CA ALA A 453 18.63 13.50 -2.98
C ALA A 453 20.03 12.89 -3.16
N GLY A 454 21.04 13.46 -2.50
CA GLY A 454 22.40 12.91 -2.49
C GLY A 454 22.44 11.50 -1.89
N ASP A 455 21.82 11.31 -0.72
CA ASP A 455 21.75 10.01 -0.04
C ASP A 455 21.06 8.96 -0.93
N ALA A 456 19.99 9.34 -1.62
CA ALA A 456 19.30 8.45 -2.57
C ALA A 456 20.18 8.10 -3.77
N GLN A 457 20.83 9.10 -4.39
CA GLN A 457 21.76 8.86 -5.50
C GLN A 457 22.92 7.94 -5.10
N ASP A 458 23.46 8.09 -3.88
CA ASP A 458 24.52 7.23 -3.35
C ASP A 458 24.06 5.78 -3.14
N VAL A 459 22.85 5.57 -2.64
CA VAL A 459 22.24 4.23 -2.57
C VAL A 459 22.10 3.63 -3.98
N PHE A 460 21.60 4.41 -4.94
CA PHE A 460 21.36 3.94 -6.30
C PHE A 460 22.67 3.61 -7.03
N LEU A 461 23.72 4.40 -6.83
CA LEU A 461 25.05 4.10 -7.37
C LEU A 461 25.64 2.80 -6.81
N ARG A 462 25.41 2.50 -5.52
CA ARG A 462 25.81 1.21 -4.94
C ARG A 462 25.03 0.04 -5.54
N MET A 463 23.76 0.25 -5.91
CA MET A 463 22.98 -0.75 -6.64
C MET A 463 23.56 -1.01 -8.03
N GLU A 464 23.89 0.03 -8.79
CA GLU A 464 24.45 -0.09 -10.16
C GLU A 464 25.87 -0.69 -10.19
N ALA A 465 26.63 -0.52 -9.10
CA ALA A 465 27.97 -1.07 -8.90
C ALA A 465 27.97 -2.46 -8.26
N SER A 466 26.80 -3.00 -7.94
CA SER A 466 26.64 -4.32 -7.33
C SER A 466 27.23 -5.42 -8.22
N PRO A 467 27.95 -6.42 -7.65
CA PRO A 467 28.33 -7.63 -8.37
C PRO A 467 27.15 -8.61 -8.52
N LYS A 468 26.03 -8.34 -7.86
CA LYS A 468 24.81 -9.17 -7.87
C LYS A 468 23.82 -8.62 -8.87
N TRP A 469 22.96 -9.48 -9.39
CA TRP A 469 21.89 -9.06 -10.29
C TRP A 469 20.80 -8.31 -9.52
N VAL A 470 20.67 -7.01 -9.76
CA VAL A 470 19.67 -6.16 -9.10
C VAL A 470 18.46 -5.95 -10.01
N VAL A 471 17.29 -6.40 -9.57
CA VAL A 471 16.06 -6.43 -10.38
C VAL A 471 15.00 -5.54 -9.76
N CYS A 472 14.37 -4.68 -10.57
CA CYS A 472 13.13 -4.02 -10.23
C CYS A 472 11.95 -4.89 -10.69
N LEU A 473 11.17 -5.40 -9.74
CA LEU A 473 9.84 -5.92 -10.03
C LEU A 473 8.86 -4.75 -10.00
N MET A 474 8.52 -4.26 -11.18
CA MET A 474 7.65 -3.11 -11.36
C MET A 474 6.20 -3.57 -11.52
N ASP A 475 5.45 -3.61 -10.41
CA ASP A 475 4.01 -3.83 -10.39
C ASP A 475 3.30 -2.56 -9.87
N GLY A 476 2.57 -1.88 -10.75
CA GLY A 476 1.94 -0.58 -10.47
C GLY A 476 2.81 0.66 -10.77
N LEU A 477 2.55 1.77 -10.06
CA LEU A 477 3.18 3.06 -10.32
C LEU A 477 4.69 3.06 -9.98
N ALA A 478 5.52 3.48 -10.94
CA ALA A 478 6.92 3.87 -10.76
C ALA A 478 7.09 5.29 -11.32
N LEU A 479 6.84 6.31 -10.49
CA LEU A 479 6.84 7.71 -10.94
C LEU A 479 7.94 8.50 -10.24
N GLY A 480 8.51 9.47 -10.95
CA GLY A 480 9.55 10.35 -10.44
C GLY A 480 10.68 9.57 -9.80
N GLY A 481 11.00 9.87 -8.53
CA GLY A 481 11.98 9.11 -7.75
C GLY A 481 11.84 7.57 -7.77
N GLY A 482 10.64 7.03 -7.99
CA GLY A 482 10.44 5.59 -8.19
C GLY A 482 10.84 5.08 -9.57
N ALA A 483 10.61 5.88 -10.63
CA ALA A 483 11.17 5.61 -11.96
C ALA A 483 12.71 5.70 -11.92
N GLU A 484 13.25 6.64 -11.15
CA GLU A 484 14.70 6.84 -10.96
C GLU A 484 15.35 5.65 -10.26
N LEU A 485 14.70 5.14 -9.20
CA LEU A 485 15.09 3.91 -8.52
C LEU A 485 15.01 2.68 -9.45
N ALA A 486 13.91 2.53 -10.20
CA ALA A 486 13.77 1.45 -11.16
C ALA A 486 14.89 1.50 -12.22
N LEU A 487 15.23 2.71 -12.67
CA LEU A 487 16.30 2.92 -13.64
C LEU A 487 17.69 2.60 -13.08
N ALA A 488 17.90 2.64 -11.77
CA ALA A 488 19.15 2.23 -11.12
C ALA A 488 19.33 0.71 -10.98
N CYS A 489 18.31 -0.10 -11.27
CA CYS A 489 18.42 -1.56 -11.28
C CYS A 489 19.02 -2.07 -12.61
N ASP A 490 19.65 -3.25 -12.63
CA ASP A 490 20.18 -3.86 -13.86
C ASP A 490 19.07 -4.23 -14.85
N THR A 491 17.93 -4.68 -14.32
CA THR A 491 16.78 -5.16 -15.10
C THR A 491 15.47 -4.67 -14.47
N ILE A 492 14.52 -4.23 -15.30
CA ILE A 492 13.14 -3.97 -14.92
C ILE A 492 12.24 -5.04 -15.54
N ILE A 493 11.49 -5.74 -14.68
CA ILE A 493 10.45 -6.70 -15.07
C ILE A 493 9.10 -6.11 -14.67
N ALA A 494 8.26 -5.81 -15.67
CA ALA A 494 7.00 -5.11 -15.50
C ALA A 494 5.80 -6.03 -15.69
N THR A 495 4.76 -5.82 -14.88
CA THR A 495 3.42 -6.38 -15.11
C THR A 495 2.57 -5.44 -15.97
N PRO A 496 1.39 -5.86 -16.48
CA PRO A 496 0.52 -4.97 -17.26
C PRO A 496 -0.05 -3.80 -16.44
N LYS A 497 -0.07 -3.90 -15.10
CA LYS A 497 -0.47 -2.83 -14.18
C LYS A 497 0.58 -1.73 -14.06
N ALA A 498 1.81 -1.99 -14.49
CA ALA A 498 2.92 -1.08 -14.31
C ALA A 498 2.81 0.18 -15.18
N SER A 499 3.33 1.29 -14.65
CA SER A 499 3.50 2.52 -15.41
C SER A 499 4.72 3.30 -14.94
N LEU A 500 5.41 3.94 -15.87
CA LEU A 500 6.67 4.65 -15.61
C LEU A 500 6.60 6.09 -16.13
N GLY A 501 7.07 7.08 -15.36
CA GLY A 501 7.14 8.46 -15.83
C GLY A 501 7.83 9.44 -14.88
N PHE A 502 8.11 10.65 -15.38
CA PHE A 502 8.82 11.73 -14.66
C PHE A 502 7.94 12.98 -14.54
N PRO A 503 6.92 12.99 -13.66
CA PRO A 503 5.91 14.05 -13.61
C PRO A 503 6.42 15.40 -13.07
N GLU A 504 7.67 15.49 -12.62
CA GLU A 504 8.27 16.58 -11.86
C GLU A 504 8.04 17.97 -12.46
N THR A 505 8.18 18.13 -13.78
CA THR A 505 8.00 19.44 -14.43
C THR A 505 6.57 19.94 -14.33
N GLY A 506 5.60 19.03 -14.13
CA GLY A 506 4.20 19.36 -13.87
C GLY A 506 3.92 19.80 -12.43
N ILE A 507 4.88 19.63 -11.52
CA ILE A 507 4.78 20.00 -10.10
C ILE A 507 5.89 20.99 -9.69
N GLY A 508 6.48 21.71 -10.65
CA GLY A 508 7.39 22.82 -10.35
C GLY A 508 8.85 22.45 -10.14
N ILE A 509 9.24 21.18 -10.35
CA ILE A 509 10.62 20.70 -10.12
C ILE A 509 11.11 19.84 -11.29
N TYR A 510 12.34 19.33 -11.25
CA TYR A 510 12.84 18.32 -12.19
C TYR A 510 13.30 17.05 -11.45
N PRO A 511 13.47 15.91 -12.14
CA PRO A 511 13.93 14.66 -11.52
C PRO A 511 15.34 14.81 -10.92
N GLY A 512 15.50 14.61 -9.62
CA GLY A 512 16.73 14.94 -8.89
C GLY A 512 17.44 13.77 -8.20
N LEU A 513 16.93 12.54 -8.35
CA LEU A 513 17.51 11.30 -7.82
C LEU A 513 18.26 10.50 -8.92
N GLY A 514 18.59 11.15 -10.03
CA GLY A 514 19.29 10.63 -11.21
C GLY A 514 18.44 10.36 -12.44
N GLY A 515 17.18 10.80 -12.46
CA GLY A 515 16.23 10.56 -13.54
C GLY A 515 16.61 11.21 -14.84
N THR A 516 17.13 12.46 -14.80
CA THR A 516 17.59 13.13 -16.01
C THR A 516 18.77 12.36 -16.63
N GLN A 517 19.61 11.79 -15.77
CA GLN A 517 20.86 11.13 -16.16
C GLN A 517 20.68 9.67 -16.57
N ARG A 518 19.84 8.89 -15.88
CA ARG A 518 19.63 7.47 -16.20
C ARG A 518 18.71 7.31 -17.41
N SER A 519 17.70 8.16 -17.55
CA SER A 519 16.80 8.10 -18.70
C SER A 519 17.53 8.40 -20.02
N LEU A 520 18.38 9.44 -20.08
CA LEU A 520 19.14 9.75 -21.30
C LEU A 520 20.09 8.61 -21.70
N ARG A 521 20.63 7.88 -20.72
CA ARG A 521 21.52 6.73 -20.97
C ARG A 521 20.73 5.52 -21.44
N ALA A 522 19.53 5.30 -20.90
CA ALA A 522 18.63 4.23 -21.30
C ALA A 522 18.09 4.42 -22.73
N VAL A 523 17.44 5.56 -23.02
CA VAL A 523 16.67 5.74 -24.26
C VAL A 523 17.25 6.77 -25.24
N GLY A 524 18.38 7.39 -24.91
CA GLY A 524 18.96 8.47 -25.69
C GLY A 524 18.39 9.84 -25.33
N LEU A 525 19.16 10.89 -25.63
CA LEU A 525 18.88 12.26 -25.20
C LEU A 525 17.52 12.80 -25.69
N PRO A 526 17.11 12.67 -26.98
CA PRO A 526 15.88 13.30 -27.45
C PRO A 526 14.63 12.71 -26.80
N LEU A 527 14.52 11.37 -26.75
CA LEU A 527 13.39 10.72 -26.11
C LEU A 527 13.37 10.94 -24.60
N ALA A 528 14.53 10.96 -23.94
CA ALA A 528 14.60 11.27 -22.52
C ALA A 528 14.11 12.70 -22.23
N LYS A 529 14.50 13.70 -23.04
CA LYS A 529 13.98 15.08 -22.92
C LYS A 529 12.47 15.11 -23.07
N TYR A 530 11.90 14.39 -24.04
CA TYR A 530 10.45 14.27 -24.17
C TYR A 530 9.80 13.74 -22.89
N LEU A 531 10.29 12.63 -22.34
CA LEU A 531 9.71 11.99 -21.17
C LEU A 531 9.79 12.88 -19.93
N VAL A 532 10.94 13.52 -19.69
CA VAL A 532 11.16 14.40 -18.54
C VAL A 532 10.40 15.72 -18.68
N MET A 533 10.52 16.40 -19.83
CA MET A 533 9.92 17.72 -20.01
C MET A 533 8.39 17.65 -20.04
N THR A 534 7.82 16.64 -20.69
CA THR A 534 6.35 16.48 -20.76
C THR A 534 5.77 15.80 -19.53
N GLY A 535 6.60 15.11 -18.74
CA GLY A 535 6.17 14.23 -17.66
C GLY A 535 5.18 13.16 -18.10
N LYS A 536 5.31 12.68 -19.34
CA LYS A 536 4.43 11.65 -19.89
C LYS A 536 4.63 10.35 -19.12
N VAL A 537 3.54 9.84 -18.56
CA VAL A 537 3.51 8.49 -17.98
C VAL A 537 3.25 7.49 -19.10
N LEU A 538 4.14 6.49 -19.18
CA LEU A 538 4.08 5.36 -20.10
C LEU A 538 3.40 4.17 -19.43
N SER A 539 2.58 3.43 -20.17
CA SER A 539 2.17 2.09 -19.75
C SER A 539 3.35 1.12 -19.81
N ALA A 540 3.25 -0.03 -19.12
CA ALA A 540 4.26 -1.08 -19.18
C ALA A 540 4.66 -1.47 -20.62
N ALA A 541 3.66 -1.61 -21.50
CA ALA A 541 3.88 -1.93 -22.92
C ALA A 541 4.65 -0.83 -23.65
N GLN A 542 4.32 0.44 -23.42
CA GLN A 542 5.04 1.57 -24.01
C GLN A 542 6.47 1.69 -23.47
N ALA A 543 6.65 1.48 -22.16
CA ALA A 543 7.97 1.50 -21.55
C ALA A 543 8.86 0.37 -22.07
N HIS A 544 8.29 -0.81 -22.34
CA HIS A 544 8.98 -1.92 -23.00
C HIS A 544 9.32 -1.59 -24.45
N GLU A 545 8.38 -1.05 -25.23
CA GLU A 545 8.56 -0.65 -26.63
C GLU A 545 9.74 0.33 -26.81
N VAL A 546 9.90 1.28 -25.89
CA VAL A 546 10.97 2.29 -25.98
C VAL A 546 12.28 1.89 -25.30
N GLY A 547 12.36 0.70 -24.70
CA GLY A 547 13.59 0.17 -24.09
C GLY A 547 13.86 0.67 -22.66
N LEU A 548 12.84 1.07 -21.92
CA LEU A 548 12.94 1.35 -20.47
C LEU A 548 12.64 0.12 -19.60
N VAL A 549 12.02 -0.92 -20.17
CA VAL A 549 11.65 -2.16 -19.48
C VAL A 549 12.16 -3.33 -20.30
N GLU A 550 12.94 -4.22 -19.68
CA GLU A 550 13.52 -5.38 -20.37
C GLU A 550 12.50 -6.51 -20.57
N TYR A 551 11.59 -6.72 -19.61
CA TYR A 551 10.58 -7.78 -19.70
C TYR A 551 9.19 -7.27 -19.33
N LEU A 552 8.21 -7.52 -20.20
CA LEU A 552 6.79 -7.40 -19.89
C LEU A 552 6.21 -8.80 -19.71
N VAL A 553 5.71 -9.11 -18.52
CA VAL A 553 5.16 -10.43 -18.16
C VAL A 553 3.68 -10.34 -17.79
N PRO A 554 2.91 -11.44 -17.86
CA PRO A 554 1.56 -11.48 -17.32
C PRO A 554 1.50 -11.14 -15.83
N GLN A 555 0.32 -10.73 -15.35
CA GLN A 555 0.11 -10.47 -13.91
C GLN A 555 0.36 -11.74 -13.09
N GLY A 556 1.10 -11.61 -11.99
CA GLY A 556 1.47 -12.73 -11.10
C GLY A 556 2.74 -13.48 -11.50
N GLU A 557 3.22 -13.34 -12.74
CA GLU A 557 4.35 -14.14 -13.25
C GLU A 557 5.74 -13.53 -13.00
N ALA A 558 5.82 -12.30 -12.50
CA ALA A 558 7.10 -11.58 -12.41
C ALA A 558 8.12 -12.28 -11.50
N MET A 559 7.71 -12.81 -10.35
CA MET A 559 8.62 -13.54 -9.47
C MET A 559 9.07 -14.88 -10.08
N ASN A 560 8.18 -15.58 -10.79
CA ASN A 560 8.55 -16.81 -11.50
C ASN A 560 9.57 -16.51 -12.59
N LYS A 561 9.35 -15.43 -13.36
CA LYS A 561 10.29 -15.00 -14.39
C LYS A 561 11.66 -14.63 -13.80
N ILE A 562 11.70 -13.96 -12.65
CA ILE A 562 12.96 -13.66 -11.95
C ILE A 562 13.69 -14.95 -11.58
N ARG A 563 12.99 -15.94 -11.00
CA ARG A 563 13.61 -17.22 -10.61
C ARG A 563 14.11 -18.01 -11.82
N GLU A 564 13.38 -17.98 -12.94
CA GLU A 564 13.80 -18.60 -14.21
C GLU A 564 15.10 -17.98 -14.75
N LEU A 565 15.20 -16.65 -14.68
CA LEU A 565 16.33 -15.88 -15.21
C LEU A 565 17.57 -15.89 -14.29
N ALA A 566 17.37 -16.07 -12.99
CA ALA A 566 18.46 -16.11 -12.01
C ALA A 566 19.46 -17.24 -12.37
N GLY A 567 20.72 -16.88 -12.60
CA GLY A 567 21.79 -17.81 -13.01
C GLY A 567 21.88 -18.11 -14.51
N ASN A 568 21.00 -17.54 -15.35
CA ASN A 568 20.89 -17.85 -16.79
C ASN A 568 21.17 -16.63 -17.70
N ASN A 569 22.20 -15.83 -17.39
CA ASN A 569 22.60 -14.63 -18.16
C ASN A 569 21.42 -13.70 -18.54
N PRO A 570 20.72 -13.12 -17.55
CA PRO A 570 19.57 -12.27 -17.80
C PRO A 570 19.92 -11.05 -18.66
N LEU A 571 18.98 -10.61 -19.51
CA LEU A 571 19.06 -9.28 -20.11
C LEU A 571 19.16 -8.20 -19.03
N THR A 572 20.18 -7.36 -19.17
CA THR A 572 20.38 -6.15 -18.38
C THR A 572 20.36 -4.95 -19.30
N LYS A 573 20.17 -3.76 -18.73
CA LYS A 573 20.32 -2.48 -19.46
C LYS A 573 21.68 -2.32 -20.14
N LYS A 574 22.71 -3.02 -19.66
CA LYS A 574 24.07 -3.00 -20.25
C LYS A 574 24.22 -3.95 -21.44
N THR A 575 23.39 -5.00 -21.52
CA THR A 575 23.51 -6.06 -22.53
C THR A 575 22.40 -6.03 -23.58
N VAL A 576 21.27 -5.37 -23.32
CA VAL A 576 20.17 -5.25 -24.27
C VAL A 576 20.50 -4.23 -25.36
N GLU A 577 20.25 -4.58 -26.62
CA GLU A 577 20.32 -3.62 -27.71
C GLU A 577 19.17 -2.61 -27.60
N LYS A 578 19.47 -1.34 -27.85
CA LYS A 578 18.45 -0.30 -27.83
C LYS A 578 17.47 -0.52 -28.99
N PRO A 579 16.15 -0.47 -28.74
CA PRO A 579 15.18 -0.70 -29.78
C PRO A 579 15.24 0.41 -30.84
N VAL A 580 14.98 0.03 -32.10
CA VAL A 580 14.76 1.01 -33.17
C VAL A 580 13.37 1.63 -32.97
N LEU A 581 13.33 2.92 -32.65
CA LEU A 581 12.10 3.66 -32.44
C LEU A 581 11.39 3.90 -33.77
N ASN A 582 10.11 3.54 -33.85
CA ASN A 582 9.28 3.66 -35.05
C ASN A 582 8.01 4.49 -34.81
N GLY A 583 7.34 4.88 -35.90
CA GLY A 583 6.07 5.61 -35.85
C GLY A 583 6.14 6.86 -35.00
N LYS A 584 5.19 7.01 -34.06
CA LYS A 584 5.12 8.19 -33.17
C LYS A 584 6.41 8.42 -32.38
N TRP A 585 7.17 7.38 -32.02
CA TRP A 585 8.39 7.52 -31.22
C TRP A 585 9.54 8.10 -32.03
N ALA A 586 9.64 7.73 -33.32
CA ALA A 586 10.58 8.34 -34.25
C ALA A 586 10.27 9.83 -34.44
N GLU A 587 9.00 10.17 -34.69
CA GLU A 587 8.55 11.57 -34.81
C GLU A 587 8.88 12.41 -33.58
N ILE A 588 8.59 11.88 -32.38
CA ILE A 588 8.91 12.54 -31.11
C ILE A 588 10.42 12.74 -30.98
N THR A 589 11.22 11.72 -31.27
CA THR A 589 12.68 11.79 -31.13
C THR A 589 13.25 12.87 -32.06
N MET A 590 12.84 12.90 -33.33
CA MET A 590 13.25 13.94 -34.29
C MET A 590 12.87 15.36 -33.85
N ALA A 591 11.74 15.53 -33.15
CA ALA A 591 11.30 16.83 -32.67
C ALA A 591 12.13 17.36 -31.49
N PHE A 592 12.70 16.47 -30.67
CA PHE A 592 13.53 16.83 -29.51
C PHE A 592 15.05 16.80 -29.80
N GLU A 593 15.44 16.30 -30.96
CA GLU A 593 16.84 16.27 -31.42
C GLU A 593 17.29 17.62 -32.01
N ASP A 594 16.39 18.29 -32.73
CA ASP A 594 16.63 19.59 -33.36
C ASP A 594 16.38 20.74 -32.35
N PRO A 595 17.42 21.52 -31.97
CA PRO A 595 17.29 22.61 -31.00
C PRO A 595 16.31 23.70 -31.42
N GLU A 596 16.23 24.05 -32.71
CA GLU A 596 15.31 25.09 -33.20
C GLU A 596 13.86 24.63 -33.11
N ARG A 597 13.60 23.35 -33.44
CA ARG A 597 12.26 22.76 -33.27
C ARG A 597 11.87 22.65 -31.81
N LEU A 598 12.79 22.26 -30.94
CA LEU A 598 12.54 22.19 -29.51
C LEU A 598 12.21 23.57 -28.94
N GLU A 599 12.98 24.59 -29.29
CA GLU A 599 12.70 25.98 -28.89
C GLU A 599 11.35 26.46 -29.43
N SER A 600 11.03 26.15 -30.68
CA SER A 600 9.73 26.44 -31.29
C SER A 600 8.57 25.78 -30.52
N LEU A 601 8.71 24.50 -30.14
CA LEU A 601 7.73 23.78 -29.33
C LEU A 601 7.56 24.38 -27.92
N LEU A 602 8.65 24.79 -27.29
CA LEU A 602 8.65 25.44 -25.98
C LEU A 602 7.95 26.80 -26.02
N ASN A 603 8.05 27.51 -27.15
CA ASN A 603 7.35 28.76 -27.41
C ASN A 603 5.89 28.56 -27.88
N GLY A 604 5.39 27.31 -27.90
CA GLY A 604 4.01 26.99 -28.20
C GLY A 604 3.67 26.85 -29.69
N ALA A 605 4.67 26.84 -30.57
CA ALA A 605 4.42 26.67 -32.01
C ALA A 605 3.73 25.33 -32.30
N GLY A 606 2.68 25.37 -33.13
CA GLY A 606 1.89 24.20 -33.49
C GLY A 606 0.81 23.78 -32.48
N ALA A 607 0.66 24.48 -31.34
CA ALA A 607 -0.39 24.20 -30.35
C ALA A 607 -1.83 24.32 -30.93
N GLU A 608 -1.98 25.08 -32.02
CA GLU A 608 -3.21 25.22 -32.80
C GLU A 608 -3.63 23.89 -33.47
N GLN A 609 -2.66 23.03 -33.82
CA GLN A 609 -2.85 21.78 -34.55
C GLN A 609 -2.95 20.57 -33.60
N LYS A 610 -4.02 20.54 -32.80
CA LYS A 610 -4.21 19.60 -31.67
C LYS A 610 -4.15 18.11 -32.03
N ASP A 611 -4.34 17.74 -33.30
CA ASP A 611 -4.34 16.33 -33.72
C ASP A 611 -2.95 15.78 -34.03
N THR A 612 -1.98 16.66 -34.31
CA THR A 612 -0.60 16.29 -34.63
C THR A 612 0.20 15.91 -33.37
N THR A 613 1.26 15.11 -33.54
CA THR A 613 2.21 14.79 -32.46
C THR A 613 2.80 16.08 -31.88
N ALA A 614 3.27 17.00 -32.72
CA ALA A 614 3.87 18.27 -32.31
C ALA A 614 2.89 19.15 -31.51
N GLY A 615 1.65 19.33 -31.99
CA GLY A 615 0.64 20.14 -31.28
C GLY A 615 0.23 19.54 -29.94
N LYS A 616 0.14 18.21 -29.84
CA LYS A 616 -0.08 17.52 -28.55
C LYS A 616 1.07 17.76 -27.57
N VAL A 617 2.32 17.71 -28.04
CA VAL A 617 3.50 17.98 -27.22
C VAL A 617 3.53 19.43 -26.75
N ALA A 618 3.37 20.40 -27.65
CA ALA A 618 3.35 21.83 -27.32
C ALA A 618 2.26 22.14 -26.28
N GLY A 619 1.05 21.60 -26.45
CA GLY A 619 -0.05 21.76 -25.51
C GLY A 619 0.14 21.07 -24.14
N ILE A 620 1.06 20.11 -24.03
CA ILE A 620 1.49 19.53 -22.76
C ILE A 620 2.55 20.43 -22.12
N LEU A 621 3.57 20.83 -22.87
CA LEU A 621 4.70 21.64 -22.39
C LEU A 621 4.24 23.01 -21.87
N SER A 622 3.24 23.62 -22.50
CA SER A 622 2.69 24.93 -22.06
C SER A 622 2.04 24.91 -20.66
N LYS A 623 1.82 23.71 -20.09
CA LYS A 623 1.24 23.53 -18.74
C LYS A 623 2.28 23.14 -17.69
N LYS A 624 3.56 23.13 -18.05
CA LYS A 624 4.66 22.72 -17.18
C LYS A 624 5.40 23.95 -16.66
N ALA A 625 6.13 23.78 -15.57
CA ALA A 625 6.91 24.86 -14.97
C ALA A 625 8.07 25.26 -15.92
N PRO A 626 8.12 26.51 -16.40
CA PRO A 626 9.12 26.93 -17.39
C PRO A 626 10.56 26.78 -16.90
N LEU A 627 10.83 27.12 -15.63
CA LEU A 627 12.16 26.97 -15.03
C LEU A 627 12.56 25.49 -14.93
N ALA A 628 11.62 24.62 -14.54
CA ALA A 628 11.88 23.19 -14.43
C ALA A 628 12.21 22.56 -15.79
N ILE A 629 11.44 22.88 -16.85
CA ILE A 629 11.73 22.40 -18.21
C ILE A 629 13.12 22.85 -18.65
N ARG A 630 13.40 24.15 -18.53
CA ARG A 630 14.66 24.74 -18.99
C ARG A 630 15.84 24.09 -18.30
N TRP A 631 15.83 24.03 -16.97
CA TRP A 631 16.94 23.46 -16.21
C TRP A 631 17.08 21.95 -16.41
N ALA A 632 15.97 21.20 -16.53
CA ALA A 632 16.05 19.79 -16.90
C ALA A 632 16.75 19.61 -18.26
N GLY A 633 16.40 20.42 -19.27
CA GLY A 633 17.05 20.41 -20.58
C GLY A 633 18.54 20.68 -20.50
N GLU A 634 18.95 21.75 -19.82
CA GLU A 634 20.36 22.13 -19.64
C GLU A 634 21.17 21.04 -18.91
N ILE A 635 20.61 20.48 -17.84
CA ILE A 635 21.23 19.39 -17.06
C ILE A 635 21.42 18.14 -17.92
N MET A 636 20.44 17.82 -18.78
CA MET A 636 20.52 16.66 -19.69
C MET A 636 21.53 16.89 -20.82
N ASP A 637 21.57 18.09 -21.39
CA ASP A 637 22.53 18.44 -22.45
C ASP A 637 23.98 18.37 -21.96
N GLN A 638 24.24 18.87 -20.75
CA GLN A 638 25.54 18.75 -20.10
C GLN A 638 25.82 17.29 -19.68
N GLY A 639 24.83 16.64 -19.08
CA GLY A 639 24.90 15.26 -18.60
C GLY A 639 25.19 14.23 -19.69
N SER A 640 24.76 14.49 -20.92
CA SER A 640 25.02 13.63 -22.10
C SER A 640 26.51 13.58 -22.50
N LYS A 641 27.31 14.55 -22.03
CA LYS A 641 28.73 14.71 -22.39
C LYS A 641 29.69 14.21 -21.32
N VAL A 642 29.17 13.71 -20.19
CA VAL A 642 29.96 13.33 -19.02
C VAL A 642 29.58 11.93 -18.51
N PRO A 643 30.46 11.26 -17.74
CA PRO A 643 30.11 10.03 -17.04
C PRO A 643 28.89 10.19 -16.11
N LEU A 644 28.21 9.09 -15.80
CA LEU A 644 27.00 9.10 -14.96
C LEU A 644 27.21 9.84 -13.64
N LYS A 645 28.30 9.55 -12.92
CA LYS A 645 28.60 10.17 -11.62
C LYS A 645 28.69 11.70 -11.69
N ASP A 646 29.30 12.24 -12.74
CA ASP A 646 29.42 13.67 -12.94
C ASP A 646 28.08 14.29 -13.37
N GLY A 647 27.32 13.57 -14.19
CA GLY A 647 25.95 13.96 -14.55
C GLY A 647 25.02 14.05 -13.33
N LEU A 648 25.11 13.11 -12.40
CA LEU A 648 24.30 13.10 -11.17
C LEU A 648 24.58 14.33 -10.30
N LYS A 649 25.85 14.77 -10.26
CA LYS A 649 26.24 15.99 -9.57
C LYS A 649 25.57 17.24 -10.15
N LEU A 650 25.38 17.31 -11.47
CA LEU A 650 24.68 18.43 -12.12
C LEU A 650 23.24 18.60 -11.62
N GLU A 651 22.55 17.49 -11.31
CA GLU A 651 21.22 17.54 -10.68
C GLU A 651 21.31 18.15 -9.27
N LEU A 652 22.24 17.65 -8.43
CA LEU A 652 22.37 18.13 -7.04
C LEU A 652 22.78 19.60 -6.94
N ASP A 653 23.65 20.06 -7.85
CA ASP A 653 24.19 21.43 -7.84
C ASP A 653 23.10 22.49 -8.07
N ARG A 654 22.01 22.15 -8.76
CA ARG A 654 20.87 23.06 -9.02
C ARG A 654 19.65 22.79 -8.14
N LEU A 655 19.66 21.74 -7.32
CA LEU A 655 18.47 21.27 -6.64
C LEU A 655 17.96 22.29 -5.60
N GLU A 656 18.86 22.83 -4.78
CA GLU A 656 18.49 23.79 -3.76
C GLU A 656 17.88 25.08 -4.37
N ALA A 657 18.46 25.56 -5.46
CA ALA A 657 17.91 26.72 -6.18
C ALA A 657 16.50 26.43 -6.73
N MET A 658 16.27 25.22 -7.26
CA MET A 658 14.98 24.82 -7.82
C MET A 658 13.88 24.82 -6.76
N PHE A 659 14.15 24.21 -5.60
CA PHE A 659 13.18 24.15 -4.51
C PHE A 659 12.95 25.50 -3.79
N LYS A 660 13.76 26.54 -4.08
CA LYS A 660 13.54 27.91 -3.61
C LYS A 660 12.65 28.75 -4.55
N THR A 661 12.34 28.25 -5.75
CA THR A 661 11.45 28.95 -6.70
C THR A 661 10.01 28.96 -6.18
N LYS A 662 9.24 29.97 -6.59
CA LYS A 662 7.79 30.02 -6.33
C LYS A 662 7.08 28.90 -7.08
N ASP A 663 7.55 28.56 -8.28
CA ASP A 663 7.01 27.47 -9.10
C ASP A 663 7.06 26.12 -8.36
N ALA A 664 8.15 25.82 -7.65
CA ALA A 664 8.25 24.59 -6.85
C ALA A 664 7.22 24.56 -5.72
N LEU A 665 7.09 25.64 -4.96
CA LEU A 665 6.10 25.72 -3.87
C LEU A 665 4.67 25.60 -4.40
N GLU A 666 4.36 26.31 -5.48
CA GLU A 666 3.04 26.32 -6.14
C GLU A 666 2.69 24.95 -6.71
N GLY A 667 3.61 24.33 -7.46
CA GLY A 667 3.42 23.01 -8.05
C GLY A 667 3.15 21.94 -7.00
N LEU A 668 3.98 21.87 -5.95
CA LEU A 668 3.82 20.92 -4.86
C LEU A 668 2.54 21.17 -4.03
N SER A 669 2.20 22.44 -3.77
CA SER A 669 0.97 22.78 -3.02
C SER A 669 -0.29 22.47 -3.81
N SER A 670 -0.31 22.78 -5.10
CA SER A 670 -1.45 22.52 -5.99
C SER A 670 -1.84 21.04 -6.04
N LEU A 671 -0.86 20.14 -5.95
CA LEU A 671 -1.08 18.70 -5.95
C LEU A 671 -1.82 18.24 -4.69
N VAL A 672 -1.43 18.76 -3.52
CA VAL A 672 -2.10 18.48 -2.23
C VAL A 672 -3.52 19.08 -2.23
N GLU A 673 -3.66 20.27 -2.79
CA GLU A 673 -4.92 20.99 -2.93
C GLU A 673 -5.81 20.46 -4.07
N ARG A 674 -5.33 19.49 -4.84
CA ARG A 674 -6.02 18.88 -6.00
C ARG A 674 -6.50 19.90 -7.03
N ARG A 675 -5.71 20.94 -7.27
CA ARG A 675 -5.96 21.97 -8.30
C ARG A 675 -4.85 21.98 -9.34
N ARG A 676 -5.07 22.69 -10.44
CA ARG A 676 -4.03 22.92 -11.44
C ARG A 676 -3.06 23.99 -10.94
N PRO A 677 -1.74 23.81 -11.10
CA PRO A 677 -0.77 24.85 -10.77
C PRO A 677 -0.82 26.02 -11.76
N GLN A 678 -0.37 27.18 -11.30
CA GLN A 678 -0.12 28.37 -12.10
C GLN A 678 1.34 28.79 -11.97
N PHE A 679 2.15 28.44 -12.95
CA PHE A 679 3.58 28.74 -12.94
C PHE A 679 3.85 30.16 -13.43
N THR A 680 4.72 30.88 -12.71
CA THR A 680 5.12 32.27 -13.00
C THR A 680 6.54 32.38 -13.50
N ALA A 681 7.31 31.27 -13.50
CA ALA A 681 8.73 31.25 -13.80
C ALA A 681 9.59 32.12 -12.85
N GLU A 682 9.17 32.20 -11.57
CA GLU A 682 9.84 32.95 -10.50
C GLU A 682 10.33 32.05 -9.37
#